data_AF-A0A919IT28-F1
#
_entry.id   AF-A0A919IT28-F1
#
_cell.length_a   1.000
_cell.length_b   1.000
_cell.length_c   1.000
_cell.angle_alpha   90.00
_cell.angle_beta   90.00
_cell.angle_gamma   90.00
#
_symmetry.space_group_name_H-M   'P 1'
#
loop_
_entity.id
_entity.type
_entity.pdbx_description
1 polymer ?
#
loop_
_entity_poly.entity_id
_entity_poly.type
_entity_poly.pdbx_seq_one_letter_code
_entity_poly.pdbx_strand_id
1 'polypeptide(L)'
;MIGFSSLSLAGLELRRFFRSRLTAAALAVLAVVPLLYGALYLYAFWDPYGRLNHIPAALVVEDKPATAQNGETVDAGHDLADELIQRQVFDWHVVDAKTAESGLKDGKYQIELHIPADFSGNLAAAPNAAKKPENAQLSAVSDDSTNYLSGVFARTAFDEVRAAASTSASAKYYDQMLIGFTDLKAKTKEAADGAGQLADGAGTIHKGAAEEAAGIDHAHDGAGQIAGKLGAAGRGVGQLADGLEQLETGAGQLASGTAQAATGGRKLATAVDAAADKVEPVLRDNAQTIENAATLVANGADLLAKNVGAIDDAADRAVQDAKNLQAQLNELPDSDGLPEAKGLAARLVADAERIQQRVGAADLDGLRVKLREVAKDARVVAAAAPHLADDVANARSQVDQLASGLDQLATGAKKLQTGTAQAADGANELENGVYRLASGARELDNGLAKLSDGGHKIADALTDLQDGAGQLADQLADGAKQIPGYDDASARSGILADPVSLDRVVRNPAGTYGVGFAPYFLALALWVGAMINYMLLRPLNRRYLASGAPAPRVALAGLLPGVLMGLVQAALLYTVVRFGLGLSPVHPWTSLGLLAGTAAVFAAIMQLIGAALGAPGRIVALVLLMFQLTSSGGTYPVQTSPGFFQAIHPLLPMTYVVEAMRHAIDGGESGPVVHGAIVLAGFGLVAFLLTVVVAGRKRRMSTTDLHPELVL
;
A
#
# COMPACT_ATOMS: atom_id res chain seq x y z
N MET A 1 -60.71 96.91 -11.49
CA MET A 1 -59.31 96.44 -11.47
C MET A 1 -59.24 95.15 -12.27
N ILE A 2 -58.71 95.20 -13.50
CA ILE A 2 -58.54 93.98 -14.32
C ILE A 2 -57.25 93.31 -13.81
N GLY A 3 -57.40 92.23 -13.06
CA GLY A 3 -56.28 91.47 -12.52
C GLY A 3 -55.60 90.67 -13.62
N PHE A 4 -54.43 91.12 -14.07
CA PHE A 4 -53.56 90.31 -14.90
C PHE A 4 -53.11 89.08 -14.09
N SER A 5 -53.22 87.87 -14.66
CA SER A 5 -52.71 86.65 -14.04
C SER A 5 -51.18 86.76 -13.88
N SER A 6 -50.61 86.19 -12.82
CA SER A 6 -49.15 86.22 -12.59
C SER A 6 -48.35 85.70 -13.78
N LEU A 7 -48.91 84.76 -14.56
CA LEU A 7 -48.36 84.27 -15.83
C LEU A 7 -48.32 85.32 -16.94
N SER A 8 -49.35 86.15 -17.05
CA SER A 8 -49.38 87.25 -18.03
C SER A 8 -48.41 88.38 -17.65
N LEU A 9 -48.25 88.67 -16.35
CA LEU A 9 -47.24 89.61 -15.83
C LEU A 9 -45.81 89.09 -16.08
N ALA A 10 -45.56 87.80 -15.85
CA ALA A 10 -44.28 87.17 -16.15
C ALA A 10 -43.97 87.15 -17.67
N GLY A 11 -44.96 86.88 -18.52
CA GLY A 11 -44.82 86.91 -19.98
C GLY A 11 -44.52 88.31 -20.52
N LEU A 12 -45.06 89.37 -19.88
CA LEU A 12 -44.74 90.76 -20.19
C LEU A 12 -43.31 91.13 -19.77
N GLU A 13 -42.84 90.65 -18.61
CA GLU A 13 -41.43 90.79 -18.18
C GLU A 13 -40.46 90.06 -19.13
N LEU A 14 -40.78 88.85 -19.60
CA LEU A 14 -39.97 88.15 -20.60
C LEU A 14 -39.93 88.89 -21.96
N ARG A 15 -41.07 89.41 -22.43
CA ARG A 15 -41.14 90.21 -23.66
C ARG A 15 -40.30 91.49 -23.58
N ARG A 16 -40.06 92.06 -22.39
CA ARG A 16 -39.18 93.22 -22.20
C ARG A 16 -37.77 92.94 -22.70
N PHE A 17 -37.24 91.74 -22.48
CA PHE A 17 -35.90 91.36 -22.93
C PHE A 17 -35.81 91.13 -24.44
N PHE A 18 -36.92 90.85 -25.14
CA PHE A 18 -36.92 90.71 -26.61
C PHE A 18 -37.08 92.03 -27.37
N ARG A 19 -37.21 93.17 -26.68
CA ARG A 19 -37.35 94.51 -27.30
C ARG A 19 -36.04 95.08 -27.83
N SER A 20 -34.89 94.68 -27.27
CA SER A 20 -33.57 95.04 -27.78
C SER A 20 -32.83 93.79 -28.26
N ARG A 21 -32.12 93.92 -29.38
CA ARG A 21 -31.26 92.85 -29.92
C ARG A 21 -30.21 92.41 -28.91
N LEU A 22 -29.72 93.32 -28.07
CA LEU A 22 -28.70 93.02 -27.04
C LEU A 22 -29.28 92.24 -25.85
N THR A 23 -30.46 92.60 -25.36
CA THR A 23 -31.11 91.87 -24.25
C THR A 23 -31.64 90.50 -24.69
N ALA A 24 -32.07 90.39 -25.96
CA ALA A 24 -32.45 89.11 -26.55
C ALA A 24 -31.22 88.18 -26.72
N ALA A 25 -30.10 88.73 -27.18
CA ALA A 25 -28.83 88.00 -27.25
C ALA A 25 -28.35 87.56 -25.85
N ALA A 26 -28.51 88.39 -24.82
CA ALA A 26 -28.16 88.04 -23.45
C ALA A 26 -28.99 86.85 -22.91
N LEU A 27 -30.29 86.80 -23.20
CA LEU A 27 -31.15 85.65 -22.87
C LEU A 27 -30.76 84.38 -23.65
N ALA A 28 -30.47 84.51 -24.95
CA ALA A 28 -30.01 83.38 -25.76
C ALA A 28 -28.70 82.80 -25.23
N VAL A 29 -27.74 83.66 -24.87
CA VAL A 29 -26.48 83.25 -24.26
C VAL A 29 -26.73 82.58 -22.90
N LEU A 30 -27.60 83.14 -22.05
CA LEU A 30 -27.96 82.53 -20.76
C LEU A 30 -28.57 81.13 -20.92
N ALA A 31 -29.36 80.90 -21.97
CA ALA A 31 -29.92 79.58 -22.29
C ALA A 31 -28.88 78.59 -22.85
N VAL A 32 -27.85 79.09 -23.55
CA VAL A 32 -26.76 78.26 -24.14
C VAL A 32 -25.67 77.91 -23.12
N VAL A 33 -25.43 78.74 -22.09
CA VAL A 33 -24.37 78.49 -21.10
C VAL A 33 -24.49 77.12 -20.41
N PRO A 34 -25.67 76.65 -19.95
CA PRO A 34 -25.81 75.29 -19.42
C PRO A 34 -25.51 74.18 -20.44
N LEU A 35 -25.75 74.41 -21.74
CA LEU A 35 -25.42 73.44 -22.80
C LEU A 35 -23.90 73.33 -23.00
N LEU A 36 -23.15 74.42 -22.81
CA LEU A 36 -21.68 74.39 -22.84
C LEU A 36 -21.07 73.63 -21.66
N TYR A 37 -21.74 73.60 -20.51
CA TYR A 37 -21.28 72.81 -19.37
C TYR A 37 -21.76 71.35 -19.45
N GLY A 38 -23.04 71.12 -19.73
CA GLY A 38 -23.62 69.78 -19.75
C GLY A 38 -23.34 69.02 -21.05
N ALA A 39 -23.80 69.55 -22.18
CA ALA A 39 -23.76 68.83 -23.46
C ALA A 39 -22.34 68.77 -24.05
N LEU A 40 -21.56 69.85 -24.00
CA LEU A 40 -20.19 69.86 -24.53
C LEU A 40 -19.25 68.96 -23.72
N TYR A 41 -19.36 68.97 -22.38
CA TYR A 41 -18.56 68.10 -21.52
C TYR A 41 -18.93 66.62 -21.72
N LEU A 42 -20.22 66.30 -21.75
CA LEU A 42 -20.69 64.94 -22.06
C LEU A 42 -20.24 64.52 -23.46
N TYR A 43 -20.28 65.39 -24.46
CA TYR A 43 -19.79 65.08 -25.80
C TYR A 43 -18.28 64.79 -25.82
N ALA A 44 -17.49 65.55 -25.07
CA ALA A 44 -16.04 65.34 -24.96
C ALA A 44 -15.68 63.99 -24.32
N PHE A 45 -16.48 63.53 -23.36
CA PHE A 45 -16.17 62.37 -22.51
C PHE A 45 -17.28 61.30 -22.52
N TRP A 46 -18.04 61.18 -23.62
CA TRP A 46 -19.19 60.27 -23.70
C TRP A 46 -18.79 58.81 -23.58
N ASP A 47 -17.70 58.42 -24.24
CA ASP A 47 -17.19 57.05 -24.25
C ASP A 47 -15.65 57.03 -24.41
N PRO A 48 -14.90 57.41 -23.36
CA PRO A 48 -13.45 57.37 -23.40
C PRO A 48 -12.90 55.93 -23.42
N TYR A 49 -13.64 54.97 -22.84
CA TYR A 49 -13.22 53.56 -22.76
C TYR A 49 -13.41 52.81 -24.08
N GLY A 50 -14.48 53.04 -24.83
CA GLY A 50 -14.67 52.50 -26.18
C GLY A 50 -13.72 53.10 -27.23
N ARG A 51 -12.90 54.08 -26.84
CA ARG A 51 -11.92 54.77 -27.71
C ARG A 51 -10.47 54.60 -27.28
N LEU A 52 -10.19 53.63 -26.41
CA LEU A 52 -8.81 53.29 -26.03
C LEU A 52 -7.95 52.90 -27.25
N ASN A 53 -8.58 52.38 -28.30
CA ASN A 53 -7.96 52.06 -29.59
C ASN A 53 -7.42 53.27 -30.37
N HIS A 54 -7.57 54.49 -29.85
CA HIS A 54 -6.93 55.70 -30.40
C HIS A 54 -5.69 56.12 -29.59
N ILE A 55 -5.43 55.48 -28.45
CA ILE A 55 -4.24 55.75 -27.65
C ILE A 55 -3.07 54.99 -28.30
N PRO A 56 -2.01 55.69 -28.74
CA PRO A 56 -0.86 55.06 -29.36
C PRO A 56 -0.06 54.28 -28.31
N ALA A 57 0.14 52.99 -28.56
CA ALA A 57 0.90 52.08 -27.71
C ALA A 57 2.00 51.38 -28.52
N ALA A 58 3.20 51.30 -27.97
CA ALA A 58 4.31 50.57 -28.57
C ALA A 58 4.24 49.09 -28.15
N LEU A 59 4.39 48.19 -29.12
CA LEU A 59 4.52 46.76 -28.89
C LEU A 59 5.92 46.32 -29.34
N VAL A 60 6.72 45.82 -28.40
CA VAL A 60 8.07 45.32 -28.66
C VAL A 60 8.05 43.81 -28.52
N VAL A 61 8.29 43.10 -29.62
CA VAL A 61 8.33 41.64 -29.66
C VAL A 61 9.77 41.20 -29.91
N GLU A 62 10.45 40.75 -28.87
CA GLU A 62 11.79 40.16 -28.96
C GLU A 62 11.78 38.63 -28.82
N ASP A 63 10.60 38.07 -28.54
CA ASP A 63 10.37 36.64 -28.34
C ASP A 63 10.92 35.79 -29.49
N LYS A 64 11.41 34.59 -29.13
CA LYS A 64 11.89 33.61 -30.09
C LYS A 64 11.11 32.31 -29.92
N PRO A 65 10.67 31.69 -31.03
CA PRO A 65 9.96 30.43 -30.97
C PRO A 65 10.82 29.37 -30.28
N ALA A 66 10.19 28.59 -29.42
CA ALA A 66 10.81 27.52 -28.66
C ALA A 66 10.24 26.16 -29.06
N THR A 67 11.01 25.09 -28.95
CA THR A 67 10.53 23.74 -29.25
C THR A 67 10.06 23.07 -27.96
N ALA A 68 8.79 22.69 -27.90
CA ALA A 68 8.23 21.89 -26.82
C ALA A 68 8.72 20.44 -26.90
N GLN A 69 8.58 19.68 -25.81
CA GLN A 69 9.08 18.29 -25.73
C GLN A 69 8.42 17.32 -26.73
N ASN A 70 7.21 17.63 -27.19
CA ASN A 70 6.50 16.86 -28.22
C ASN A 70 7.01 17.14 -29.66
N GLY A 71 8.01 18.02 -29.81
CA GLY A 71 8.54 18.43 -31.11
C GLY A 71 7.75 19.56 -31.78
N GLU A 72 6.67 20.05 -31.15
CA GLU A 72 5.91 21.20 -31.66
C GLU A 72 6.67 22.50 -31.38
N THR A 73 6.57 23.45 -32.31
CA THR A 73 7.11 24.80 -32.13
C THR A 73 6.07 25.65 -31.41
N VAL A 74 6.47 26.26 -30.30
CA VAL A 74 5.69 27.20 -29.49
C VAL A 74 6.19 28.59 -29.82
N ASP A 75 5.32 29.42 -30.40
CA ASP A 75 5.60 30.82 -30.76
C ASP A 75 4.60 31.76 -30.09
N ALA A 76 4.46 31.58 -28.78
CA ALA A 76 3.44 32.21 -27.96
C ALA A 76 3.58 33.74 -27.89
N GLY A 77 4.78 34.31 -28.02
CA GLY A 77 4.97 35.76 -28.01
C GLY A 77 4.46 36.43 -29.27
N HIS A 78 4.69 35.83 -30.45
CA HIS A 78 4.11 36.32 -31.70
C HIS A 78 2.59 36.10 -31.74
N ASP A 79 2.10 34.95 -31.28
CA ASP A 79 0.67 34.67 -31.17
C ASP A 79 -0.04 35.72 -30.29
N LEU A 80 0.55 36.07 -29.14
CA LEU A 80 0.03 37.10 -28.25
C LEU A 80 0.06 38.49 -28.89
N ALA A 81 1.14 38.82 -29.61
CA ALA A 81 1.25 40.09 -30.32
C ALA A 81 0.16 40.23 -31.40
N ASP A 82 -0.08 39.19 -32.19
CA ASP A 82 -1.13 39.15 -33.20
C ASP A 82 -2.52 39.29 -32.56
N GLU A 83 -2.77 38.60 -31.44
CA GLU A 83 -4.04 38.71 -30.72
C GLU A 83 -4.28 40.13 -30.18
N LEU A 84 -3.24 40.78 -29.64
CA LEU A 84 -3.32 42.16 -29.15
C LEU A 84 -3.67 43.15 -30.26
N ILE A 85 -3.05 42.99 -31.44
CA ILE A 85 -3.32 43.80 -32.63
C ILE A 85 -4.75 43.56 -33.14
N GLN A 86 -5.20 42.30 -33.17
CA GLN A 86 -6.55 41.93 -33.63
C GLN A 86 -7.65 42.45 -32.69
N ARG A 87 -7.43 42.39 -31.37
CA ARG A 87 -8.41 42.88 -30.38
C ARG A 87 -8.54 44.41 -30.38
N GLN A 88 -7.58 45.13 -30.97
CA GLN A 88 -7.58 46.59 -31.11
C GLN A 88 -7.93 47.33 -29.81
N VAL A 89 -7.39 46.89 -28.67
CA VAL A 89 -7.63 47.56 -27.38
C VAL A 89 -6.93 48.93 -27.34
N PHE A 90 -5.74 49.01 -27.92
CA PHE A 90 -4.97 50.23 -28.13
C PHE A 90 -4.58 50.34 -29.61
N ASP A 91 -4.12 51.53 -30.03
CA ASP A 91 -3.50 51.71 -31.35
C ASP A 91 -2.07 51.14 -31.28
N TRP A 92 -1.92 49.85 -31.55
CA TRP A 92 -0.66 49.12 -31.42
C TRP A 92 0.30 49.39 -32.57
N HIS A 93 1.51 49.83 -32.24
CA HIS A 93 2.62 50.01 -33.18
C HIS A 93 3.74 49.04 -32.83
N VAL A 94 3.96 48.05 -33.68
CA VAL A 94 5.10 47.13 -33.54
C VAL A 94 6.39 47.87 -33.89
N VAL A 95 7.28 48.04 -32.91
CA VAL A 95 8.53 48.79 -33.05
C VAL A 95 9.66 48.11 -32.27
N ASP A 96 10.91 48.48 -32.55
CA ASP A 96 12.04 48.02 -31.74
C ASP A 96 12.06 48.69 -30.35
N ALA A 97 12.73 48.06 -29.38
CA ALA A 97 12.80 48.52 -28.00
C ALA A 97 13.29 49.98 -27.86
N LYS A 98 14.24 50.41 -28.70
CA LYS A 98 14.79 51.77 -28.63
C LYS A 98 13.78 52.80 -29.14
N THR A 99 13.04 52.46 -30.20
CA THR A 99 11.96 53.29 -30.73
C THR A 99 10.78 53.36 -29.76
N ALA A 100 10.43 52.25 -29.09
CA ALA A 100 9.42 52.24 -28.03
C ALA A 100 9.82 53.15 -26.86
N GLU A 101 11.05 53.01 -26.36
CA GLU A 101 11.55 53.78 -25.22
C GLU A 101 11.59 55.29 -25.52
N SER A 102 12.11 55.68 -26.70
CA SER A 102 12.12 57.09 -27.12
C SER A 102 10.70 57.60 -27.31
N GLY A 103 9.83 56.81 -27.95
CA GLY A 103 8.45 57.22 -28.19
C GLY A 103 7.63 57.35 -26.91
N LEU A 104 7.92 56.56 -25.87
CA LEU A 104 7.31 56.71 -24.54
C LEU A 104 7.79 57.99 -23.85
N LYS A 105 9.10 58.30 -23.93
CA LYS A 105 9.69 59.54 -23.38
C LYS A 105 9.17 60.80 -24.07
N ASP A 106 9.07 60.78 -25.39
CA ASP A 106 8.62 61.90 -26.22
C ASP A 106 7.08 62.07 -26.18
N GLY A 107 6.35 61.20 -25.49
CA GLY A 107 4.88 61.20 -25.42
C GLY A 107 4.17 60.74 -26.70
N LYS A 108 4.92 60.27 -27.71
CA LYS A 108 4.41 59.68 -28.95
C LYS A 108 3.63 58.39 -28.67
N TYR A 109 4.13 57.56 -27.76
CA TYR A 109 3.43 56.41 -27.20
C TYR A 109 3.12 56.70 -25.74
N GLN A 110 1.94 56.28 -25.29
CA GLN A 110 1.50 56.47 -23.90
C GLN A 110 1.81 55.25 -23.03
N ILE A 111 2.01 54.11 -23.70
CA ILE A 111 2.17 52.79 -23.10
C ILE A 111 3.15 52.01 -23.99
N GLU A 112 3.99 51.20 -23.39
CA GLU A 112 4.86 50.23 -24.04
C GLU A 112 4.59 48.84 -23.45
N LEU A 113 4.42 47.83 -24.29
CA LEU A 113 4.40 46.43 -23.88
C LEU A 113 5.59 45.72 -24.53
N HIS A 114 6.42 45.10 -23.69
CA HIS A 114 7.58 44.34 -24.08
C HIS A 114 7.36 42.85 -23.83
N ILE A 115 7.51 42.06 -24.90
CA ILE A 115 7.52 40.60 -24.89
C ILE A 115 8.98 40.16 -25.06
N PRO A 116 9.64 39.65 -24.00
CA PRO A 116 11.06 39.36 -24.02
C PRO A 116 11.40 38.09 -24.80
N ALA A 117 12.69 37.93 -25.13
CA ALA A 117 13.22 36.87 -25.98
C ALA A 117 13.02 35.44 -25.45
N ASP A 118 12.79 35.28 -24.16
CA ASP A 118 12.61 34.02 -23.44
C ASP A 118 11.14 33.69 -23.16
N PHE A 119 10.18 34.50 -23.63
CA PHE A 119 8.76 34.32 -23.32
C PHE A 119 8.21 32.95 -23.76
N SER A 120 8.35 32.60 -25.03
CA SER A 120 7.97 31.27 -25.54
C SER A 120 8.84 30.15 -24.96
N GLY A 121 10.11 30.44 -24.68
CA GLY A 121 11.04 29.53 -24.03
C GLY A 121 10.59 29.11 -22.64
N ASN A 122 10.14 30.07 -21.83
CA ASN A 122 9.67 29.85 -20.46
C ASN A 122 8.29 29.17 -20.45
N LEU A 123 7.43 29.42 -21.45
CA LEU A 123 6.16 28.71 -21.62
C LEU A 123 6.33 27.26 -22.12
N ALA A 124 7.29 27.01 -23.00
CA ALA A 124 7.56 25.69 -23.56
C ALA A 124 8.52 24.85 -22.71
N ALA A 125 9.18 25.47 -21.72
CA ALA A 125 10.15 24.81 -20.87
C ALA A 125 9.49 23.71 -20.04
N ALA A 126 10.00 22.49 -20.18
CA ALA A 126 9.59 21.40 -19.33
C ALA A 126 10.09 21.59 -17.89
N PRO A 127 9.35 21.09 -16.88
CA PRO A 127 9.80 21.11 -15.50
C PRO A 127 11.13 20.36 -15.37
N ASN A 128 12.21 21.09 -15.15
CA ASN A 128 13.53 20.53 -14.90
C ASN A 128 13.80 20.58 -13.38
N ALA A 129 14.18 19.45 -12.78
CA ALA A 129 14.55 19.40 -11.37
C ALA A 129 15.80 20.25 -11.05
N ALA A 130 16.69 20.46 -12.02
CA ALA A 130 17.95 21.21 -11.88
C ALA A 130 17.83 22.71 -12.20
N LYS A 131 16.69 23.20 -12.72
CA LYS A 131 16.45 24.62 -13.00
C LYS A 131 15.23 25.12 -12.21
N LYS A 132 15.30 26.35 -11.73
CA LYS A 132 14.12 27.01 -11.17
C LYS A 132 13.13 27.29 -12.31
N PRO A 133 11.85 26.95 -12.16
CA PRO A 133 10.83 27.38 -13.11
C PRO A 133 10.74 28.91 -13.08
N GLU A 134 10.71 29.51 -14.26
CA GLU A 134 10.60 30.96 -14.46
C GLU A 134 9.30 31.23 -15.21
N ASN A 135 8.58 32.27 -14.80
CA ASN A 135 7.34 32.66 -15.47
C ASN A 135 7.66 33.26 -16.85
N ALA A 136 6.72 33.13 -17.77
CA ALA A 136 6.73 33.94 -18.97
C ALA A 136 6.41 35.38 -18.56
N GLN A 137 7.43 36.23 -18.50
CA GLN A 137 7.30 37.59 -18.00
C GLN A 137 7.00 38.54 -19.16
N LEU A 138 5.90 39.27 -19.06
CA LEU A 138 5.63 40.44 -19.89
C LEU A 138 6.03 41.69 -19.11
N SER A 139 6.51 42.73 -19.77
CA SER A 139 6.76 44.02 -19.13
C SER A 139 5.90 45.11 -19.76
N ALA A 140 5.04 45.74 -18.96
CA ALA A 140 4.28 46.90 -19.38
C ALA A 140 4.87 48.16 -18.73
N VAL A 141 5.30 49.09 -19.57
CA VAL A 141 5.89 50.36 -19.16
C VAL A 141 4.91 51.49 -19.47
N SER A 142 4.64 52.35 -18.49
CA SER A 142 3.88 53.59 -18.66
C SER A 142 4.64 54.75 -18.04
N ASP A 143 4.37 55.97 -18.50
CA ASP A 143 4.98 57.19 -17.93
C ASP A 143 3.88 58.15 -17.48
N ASP A 144 3.72 58.30 -16.16
CA ASP A 144 2.67 59.15 -15.59
C ASP A 144 2.92 60.64 -15.92
N SER A 145 4.16 61.02 -16.26
CA SER A 145 4.51 62.38 -16.66
C SER A 145 3.96 62.78 -18.04
N THR A 146 3.67 61.79 -18.90
CA THR A 146 2.99 62.02 -20.19
C THR A 146 1.48 62.05 -20.01
N ASN A 147 0.88 61.02 -19.40
CA ASN A 147 -0.51 61.01 -18.95
C ASN A 147 -0.80 59.90 -17.91
N TYR A 148 -1.10 60.30 -16.68
CA TYR A 148 -1.49 59.40 -15.59
C TYR A 148 -2.63 58.42 -15.93
N LEU A 149 -3.67 58.87 -16.64
CA LEU A 149 -4.83 58.01 -16.91
C LEU A 149 -4.57 56.99 -18.02
N SER A 150 -3.70 57.30 -18.98
CA SER A 150 -3.22 56.30 -19.93
C SER A 150 -2.63 55.10 -19.20
N GLY A 151 -1.78 55.34 -18.19
CA GLY A 151 -1.21 54.28 -17.35
C GLY A 151 -2.26 53.54 -16.51
N VAL A 152 -3.31 54.23 -16.03
CA VAL A 152 -4.44 53.57 -15.35
C VAL A 152 -5.20 52.63 -16.30
N PHE A 153 -5.53 53.07 -17.51
CA PHE A 153 -6.24 52.24 -18.49
C PHE A 153 -5.39 51.07 -18.96
N ALA A 154 -4.08 51.30 -19.15
CA ALA A 154 -3.10 50.26 -19.47
C ALA A 154 -3.15 49.12 -18.45
N ARG A 155 -3.12 49.45 -17.15
CA ARG A 155 -3.13 48.44 -16.06
C ARG A 155 -4.32 47.49 -16.17
N THR A 156 -5.53 48.03 -16.32
CA THR A 156 -6.74 47.22 -16.42
C THR A 156 -6.80 46.41 -17.72
N ALA A 157 -6.42 47.01 -18.85
CA ALA A 157 -6.39 46.31 -20.13
C ALA A 157 -5.36 45.16 -20.14
N PHE A 158 -4.19 45.37 -19.55
CA PHE A 158 -3.15 44.33 -19.48
C PHE A 158 -3.42 43.24 -18.46
N ASP A 159 -4.15 43.52 -17.37
CA ASP A 159 -4.66 42.48 -16.47
C ASP A 159 -5.55 41.48 -17.21
N GLU A 160 -6.45 41.98 -18.04
CA GLU A 160 -7.36 41.15 -18.84
C GLU A 160 -6.60 40.31 -19.89
N VAL A 161 -5.66 40.94 -20.60
CA VAL A 161 -4.81 40.25 -21.60
C VAL A 161 -3.95 39.17 -20.94
N ARG A 162 -3.31 39.49 -19.81
CA ARG A 162 -2.52 38.55 -19.03
C ARG A 162 -3.37 37.38 -18.55
N ALA A 163 -4.56 37.63 -18.01
CA ALA A 163 -5.47 36.58 -17.53
C ALA A 163 -5.92 35.65 -18.67
N ALA A 164 -6.21 36.20 -19.85
CA ALA A 164 -6.54 35.41 -21.03
C ALA A 164 -5.36 34.55 -21.51
N ALA A 165 -4.14 35.13 -21.59
CA ALA A 165 -2.92 34.42 -21.95
C ALA A 165 -2.57 33.31 -20.93
N SER A 166 -2.73 33.60 -19.64
CA SER A 166 -2.49 32.66 -18.53
C SER A 166 -3.47 31.47 -18.57
N THR A 167 -4.74 31.69 -18.92
CA THR A 167 -5.76 30.63 -19.06
C THR A 167 -5.45 29.69 -20.24
N SER A 168 -5.06 30.26 -21.39
CA SER A 168 -4.69 29.49 -22.58
C SER A 168 -3.42 28.66 -22.37
N ALA A 169 -2.41 29.22 -21.70
CA ALA A 169 -1.16 28.55 -21.37
C ALA A 169 -1.36 27.43 -20.33
N SER A 170 -2.18 27.69 -19.30
CA SER A 170 -2.48 26.73 -18.23
C SER A 170 -3.13 25.45 -18.76
N ALA A 171 -4.12 25.55 -19.66
CA ALA A 171 -4.85 24.40 -20.19
C ALA A 171 -3.96 23.37 -20.91
N LYS A 172 -2.89 23.81 -21.59
CA LYS A 172 -1.92 22.91 -22.25
C LYS A 172 -0.87 22.33 -21.30
N TYR A 173 -0.53 23.06 -20.23
CA TYR A 173 0.48 22.66 -19.24
C TYR A 173 -0.06 21.62 -18.23
N TYR A 174 -1.35 21.71 -17.85
CA TYR A 174 -1.98 20.77 -16.92
C TYR A 174 -2.17 19.35 -17.47
N ASP A 175 -2.46 19.19 -18.77
CA ASP A 175 -2.65 17.88 -19.41
C ASP A 175 -1.35 17.05 -19.50
N GLN A 176 -0.19 17.71 -19.56
CA GLN A 176 1.10 17.03 -19.76
C GLN A 176 1.81 16.62 -18.46
N MET A 177 1.56 17.30 -17.34
CA MET A 177 2.35 17.13 -16.10
C MET A 177 1.68 16.27 -15.00
N LEU A 178 0.37 16.42 -14.77
CA LEU A 178 -0.24 15.95 -13.51
C LEU A 178 -0.62 14.47 -13.51
N ILE A 179 -1.02 13.91 -14.67
CA ILE A 179 -1.51 12.52 -14.78
C ILE A 179 -0.34 11.52 -14.80
N GLY A 180 0.83 11.89 -15.34
CA GLY A 180 1.94 10.94 -15.53
C GLY A 180 2.72 10.58 -14.26
N PHE A 181 3.08 11.56 -13.43
CA PHE A 181 4.04 11.34 -12.33
C PHE A 181 3.40 11.03 -10.97
N THR A 182 2.19 11.58 -10.71
CA THR A 182 1.46 11.31 -9.46
C THR A 182 0.92 9.89 -9.45
N ASP A 183 0.33 9.44 -10.57
CA ASP A 183 -0.12 8.05 -10.71
C ASP A 183 1.04 7.07 -10.69
N LEU A 184 2.19 7.41 -11.31
CA LEU A 184 3.37 6.55 -11.27
C LEU A 184 3.87 6.34 -9.84
N LYS A 185 3.97 7.41 -9.04
CA LYS A 185 4.41 7.30 -7.63
C LYS A 185 3.41 6.50 -6.79
N ALA A 186 2.11 6.74 -6.96
CA ALA A 186 1.05 6.01 -6.26
C ALA A 186 1.02 4.53 -6.66
N LYS A 187 1.12 4.22 -7.96
CA LYS A 187 1.14 2.85 -8.49
C LYS A 187 2.42 2.10 -8.14
N THR A 188 3.56 2.78 -8.08
CA THR A 188 4.83 2.19 -7.63
C THR A 188 4.78 1.88 -6.13
N LYS A 189 4.12 2.74 -5.33
CA LYS A 189 3.85 2.46 -3.93
C LYS A 189 2.88 1.29 -3.75
N GLU A 190 1.77 1.25 -4.49
CA GLU A 190 0.86 0.09 -4.49
C GLU A 190 1.58 -1.20 -4.90
N ALA A 191 2.49 -1.14 -5.87
CA ALA A 191 3.30 -2.28 -6.28
C ALA A 191 4.29 -2.71 -5.19
N ALA A 192 4.93 -1.76 -4.48
CA ALA A 192 5.78 -2.04 -3.33
C ALA A 192 4.99 -2.70 -2.20
N ASP A 193 3.81 -2.16 -1.87
CA ASP A 193 2.91 -2.71 -0.86
C ASP A 193 2.41 -4.11 -1.27
N GLY A 194 2.09 -4.32 -2.56
CA GLY A 194 1.71 -5.62 -3.10
C GLY A 194 2.84 -6.65 -3.09
N ALA A 195 4.08 -6.25 -3.37
CA ALA A 195 5.26 -7.09 -3.21
C ALA A 195 5.51 -7.43 -1.72
N GLY A 196 5.26 -6.48 -0.81
CA GLY A 196 5.29 -6.71 0.63
C GLY A 196 4.24 -7.73 1.08
N GLN A 197 3.00 -7.62 0.58
CA GLN A 197 1.95 -8.62 0.83
C GLN A 197 2.31 -10.00 0.28
N LEU A 198 2.99 -10.06 -0.87
CA LEU A 198 3.49 -11.33 -1.41
C LEU A 198 4.58 -11.93 -0.50
N ALA A 199 5.50 -11.11 0.03
CA ALA A 199 6.52 -11.54 0.97
C ALA A 199 5.89 -12.06 2.28
N ASP A 200 4.94 -11.32 2.85
CA ASP A 200 4.20 -11.73 4.06
C ASP A 200 3.39 -13.02 3.84
N GLY A 201 2.75 -13.13 2.67
CA GLY A 201 2.02 -14.31 2.24
C GLY A 201 2.95 -15.52 2.09
N ALA A 202 4.08 -15.36 1.41
CA ALA A 202 5.11 -16.38 1.27
C ALA A 202 5.65 -16.81 2.65
N GLY A 203 5.88 -15.87 3.57
CA GLY A 203 6.30 -16.18 4.94
C GLY A 203 5.22 -16.91 5.76
N THR A 204 3.95 -16.64 5.51
CA THR A 204 2.84 -17.38 6.13
C THR A 204 2.75 -18.80 5.59
N ILE A 205 2.82 -18.97 4.27
CA ILE A 205 2.84 -20.30 3.62
C ILE A 205 4.09 -21.06 4.04
N HIS A 206 5.25 -20.40 4.16
CA HIS A 206 6.49 -21.00 4.65
C HIS A 206 6.32 -21.61 6.04
N LYS A 207 5.70 -20.88 6.97
CA LYS A 207 5.40 -21.43 8.32
C LYS A 207 4.50 -22.66 8.23
N GLY A 208 3.45 -22.61 7.42
CA GLY A 208 2.57 -23.76 7.20
C GLY A 208 3.30 -24.95 6.57
N ALA A 209 4.17 -24.71 5.59
CA ALA A 209 4.98 -25.72 4.93
C ALA A 209 6.02 -26.33 5.88
N ALA A 210 6.62 -25.53 6.77
CA ALA A 210 7.53 -26.00 7.80
C ALA A 210 6.81 -26.86 8.86
N GLU A 211 5.60 -26.48 9.26
CA GLU A 211 4.74 -27.30 10.14
C GLU A 211 4.33 -28.61 9.46
N GLU A 212 3.98 -28.57 8.17
CA GLU A 212 3.67 -29.77 7.38
C GLU A 212 4.89 -30.68 7.23
N ALA A 213 6.05 -30.13 6.90
CA ALA A 213 7.31 -30.87 6.80
C ALA A 213 7.67 -31.53 8.13
N ALA A 214 7.54 -30.82 9.26
CA ALA A 214 7.73 -31.40 10.59
C ALA A 214 6.71 -32.53 10.89
N GLY A 215 5.46 -32.37 10.44
CA GLY A 215 4.45 -33.42 10.53
C GLY A 215 4.78 -34.65 9.70
N ILE A 216 5.33 -34.47 8.49
CA ILE A 216 5.79 -35.55 7.62
C ILE A 216 7.03 -36.22 8.22
N ASP A 217 7.97 -35.47 8.79
CA ASP A 217 9.14 -36.02 9.50
C ASP A 217 8.70 -36.90 10.68
N HIS A 218 7.71 -36.45 11.47
CA HIS A 218 7.13 -37.27 12.51
C HIS A 218 6.44 -38.54 11.98
N ALA A 219 5.74 -38.45 10.85
CA ALA A 219 5.14 -39.61 10.21
C ALA A 219 6.20 -40.58 9.67
N HIS A 220 7.28 -40.06 9.08
CA HIS A 220 8.44 -40.81 8.60
C HIS A 220 9.09 -41.57 9.76
N ASP A 221 9.42 -40.88 10.85
CA ASP A 221 9.98 -41.51 12.06
C ASP A 221 9.05 -42.62 12.60
N GLY A 222 7.74 -42.36 12.61
CA GLY A 222 6.73 -43.34 12.98
C GLY A 222 6.71 -44.56 12.06
N ALA A 223 6.78 -44.36 10.74
CA ALA A 223 6.84 -45.43 9.74
C ALA A 223 8.12 -46.25 9.89
N GLY A 224 9.27 -45.62 10.09
CA GLY A 224 10.55 -46.27 10.38
C GLY A 224 10.51 -47.11 11.66
N GLN A 225 9.88 -46.61 12.73
CA GLN A 225 9.66 -47.38 13.96
C GLN A 225 8.75 -48.60 13.73
N ILE A 226 7.67 -48.44 12.96
CA ILE A 226 6.77 -49.55 12.59
C ILE A 226 7.53 -50.59 11.77
N ALA A 227 8.28 -50.18 10.75
CA ALA A 227 9.09 -51.07 9.93
C ALA A 227 10.13 -51.84 10.78
N GLY A 228 10.78 -51.15 11.73
CA GLY A 228 11.71 -51.76 12.67
C GLY A 228 11.04 -52.79 13.59
N LYS A 229 9.88 -52.46 14.17
CA LYS A 229 9.11 -53.36 15.04
C LYS A 229 8.55 -54.56 14.27
N LEU A 230 8.08 -54.37 13.04
CA LEU A 230 7.64 -55.45 12.16
C LEU A 230 8.80 -56.35 11.76
N GLY A 231 10.00 -55.79 11.55
CA GLY A 231 11.22 -56.58 11.36
C GLY A 231 11.56 -57.45 12.58
N ALA A 232 11.37 -56.93 13.79
CA ALA A 232 11.53 -57.72 15.02
C ALA A 232 10.44 -58.79 15.18
N ALA A 233 9.18 -58.45 14.89
CA ALA A 233 8.07 -59.38 14.90
C ALA A 233 8.27 -60.52 13.88
N GLY A 234 8.73 -60.19 12.67
CA GLY A 234 9.04 -61.18 11.63
C GLY A 234 10.09 -62.18 12.09
N ARG A 235 11.18 -61.73 12.74
CA ARG A 235 12.16 -62.63 13.35
C ARG A 235 11.56 -63.52 14.44
N GLY A 236 10.68 -62.98 15.29
CA GLY A 236 10.00 -63.75 16.32
C GLY A 236 9.04 -64.81 15.76
N VAL A 237 8.33 -64.48 14.68
CA VAL A 237 7.45 -65.44 13.99
C VAL A 237 8.27 -66.51 13.27
N GLY A 238 9.40 -66.16 12.65
CA GLY A 238 10.33 -67.15 12.08
C GLY A 238 10.83 -68.14 13.12
N GLN A 239 11.21 -67.66 14.31
CA GLN A 239 11.59 -68.55 15.43
C GLN A 239 10.44 -69.45 15.90
N LEU A 240 9.19 -68.95 15.87
CA LEU A 240 8.00 -69.74 16.19
C LEU A 240 7.76 -70.82 15.12
N ALA A 241 7.89 -70.48 13.84
CA ALA A 241 7.76 -71.43 12.73
C ALA A 241 8.82 -72.54 12.84
N ASP A 242 10.10 -72.18 13.00
CA ASP A 242 11.20 -73.12 13.21
C ASP A 242 10.93 -74.06 14.42
N GLY A 243 10.43 -73.51 15.53
CA GLY A 243 10.10 -74.29 16.73
C GLY A 243 8.92 -75.24 16.52
N LEU A 244 7.93 -74.83 15.73
CA LEU A 244 6.77 -75.67 15.39
C LEU A 244 7.14 -76.78 14.40
N GLU A 245 8.04 -76.53 13.44
CA GLU A 245 8.59 -77.58 12.57
C GLU A 245 9.39 -78.63 13.36
N GLN A 246 10.18 -78.19 14.35
CA GLN A 246 10.86 -79.12 15.27
C GLN A 246 9.87 -79.93 16.10
N LEU A 247 8.81 -79.29 16.60
CA LEU A 247 7.76 -79.96 17.37
C LEU A 247 6.96 -80.94 16.49
N GLU A 248 6.65 -80.57 15.26
CA GLU A 248 6.01 -81.45 14.27
C GLU A 248 6.86 -82.69 14.00
N THR A 249 8.17 -82.48 13.78
CA THR A 249 9.14 -83.57 13.59
C THR A 249 9.13 -84.51 14.80
N GLY A 250 9.19 -83.97 16.02
CA GLY A 250 9.13 -84.74 17.26
C GLY A 250 7.80 -85.47 17.46
N ALA A 251 6.68 -84.82 17.13
CA ALA A 251 5.35 -85.43 17.18
C ALA A 251 5.20 -86.55 16.14
N GLY A 252 5.80 -86.41 14.96
CA GLY A 252 5.87 -87.45 13.94
C GLY A 252 6.68 -88.67 14.38
N GLN A 253 7.80 -88.45 15.08
CA GLN A 253 8.58 -89.53 15.70
C GLN A 253 7.77 -90.24 16.80
N LEU A 254 7.09 -89.49 17.66
CA LEU A 254 6.22 -90.04 18.71
C LEU A 254 5.04 -90.83 18.11
N ALA A 255 4.37 -90.30 17.09
CA ALA A 255 3.28 -90.98 16.38
C ALA A 255 3.77 -92.29 15.76
N SER A 256 4.94 -92.28 15.14
CA SER A 256 5.55 -93.48 14.57
C SER A 256 5.90 -94.53 15.64
N GLY A 257 6.54 -94.11 16.74
CA GLY A 257 6.93 -95.00 17.84
C GLY A 257 5.72 -95.60 18.58
N THR A 258 4.69 -94.80 18.81
CA THR A 258 3.43 -95.27 19.44
C THR A 258 2.63 -96.17 18.52
N ALA A 259 2.61 -95.93 17.20
CA ALA A 259 2.02 -96.84 16.22
C ALA A 259 2.76 -98.19 16.16
N GLN A 260 4.09 -98.19 16.29
CA GLN A 260 4.89 -99.41 16.43
C GLN A 260 4.57 -100.15 17.73
N ALA A 261 4.50 -99.44 18.85
CA ALA A 261 4.14 -100.00 20.15
C ALA A 261 2.71 -100.60 20.13
N ALA A 262 1.73 -99.89 19.58
CA ALA A 262 0.36 -100.37 19.38
C ALA A 262 0.31 -101.63 18.51
N THR A 263 1.10 -101.67 17.42
CA THR A 263 1.24 -102.86 16.59
C THR A 263 1.86 -104.03 17.36
N GLY A 264 2.87 -103.78 18.21
CA GLY A 264 3.45 -104.77 19.10
C GLY A 264 2.47 -105.27 20.16
N GLY A 265 1.71 -104.36 20.78
CA GLY A 265 0.66 -104.65 21.76
C GLY A 265 -0.43 -105.52 21.17
N ARG A 266 -0.92 -105.21 19.96
CA ARG A 266 -1.89 -106.06 19.24
C ARG A 266 -1.33 -107.45 18.95
N LYS A 267 -0.07 -107.56 18.50
CA LYS A 267 0.58 -108.88 18.30
C LYS A 267 0.67 -109.67 19.61
N LEU A 268 1.01 -109.02 20.71
CA LEU A 268 1.08 -109.65 22.03
C LEU A 268 -0.31 -110.10 22.50
N ALA A 269 -1.33 -109.24 22.39
CA ALA A 269 -2.72 -109.58 22.70
C ALA A 269 -3.19 -110.79 21.89
N THR A 270 -3.02 -110.78 20.57
CA THR A 270 -3.37 -111.93 19.72
C THR A 270 -2.63 -113.21 20.11
N ALA A 271 -1.35 -113.13 20.51
CA ALA A 271 -0.59 -114.29 20.95
C ALA A 271 -1.06 -114.82 22.32
N VAL A 272 -1.37 -113.92 23.26
CA VAL A 272 -1.91 -114.26 24.58
C VAL A 272 -3.32 -114.82 24.45
N ASP A 273 -4.18 -114.22 23.63
CA ASP A 273 -5.51 -114.74 23.26
C ASP A 273 -5.39 -116.17 22.73
N ALA A 274 -4.56 -116.40 21.72
CA ALA A 274 -4.40 -117.72 21.11
C ALA A 274 -3.84 -118.77 22.09
N ALA A 275 -3.06 -118.36 23.08
CA ALA A 275 -2.58 -119.23 24.15
C ALA A 275 -3.68 -119.49 25.19
N ALA A 276 -4.37 -118.44 25.65
CA ALA A 276 -5.48 -118.51 26.60
C ALA A 276 -6.63 -119.36 26.05
N ASP A 277 -7.02 -119.16 24.78
CA ASP A 277 -8.08 -119.95 24.10
C ASP A 277 -7.77 -121.46 24.10
N LYS A 278 -6.49 -121.85 24.13
CA LYS A 278 -6.07 -123.26 24.21
C LYS A 278 -5.95 -123.77 25.64
N VAL A 279 -5.44 -122.95 26.54
CA VAL A 279 -5.03 -123.37 27.89
C VAL A 279 -6.15 -123.17 28.92
N GLU A 280 -6.90 -122.08 28.84
CA GLU A 280 -7.98 -121.74 29.78
C GLU A 280 -9.08 -122.82 29.82
N PRO A 281 -9.63 -123.33 28.69
CA PRO A 281 -10.67 -124.35 28.75
C PRO A 281 -10.15 -125.66 29.36
N VAL A 282 -8.93 -126.06 29.01
CA VAL A 282 -8.30 -127.27 29.55
C VAL A 282 -8.09 -127.15 31.05
N LEU A 283 -7.59 -126.00 31.52
CA LEU A 283 -7.43 -125.74 32.96
C LEU A 283 -8.78 -125.71 33.67
N ARG A 284 -9.79 -125.04 33.12
CA ARG A 284 -11.12 -124.91 33.74
C ARG A 284 -11.86 -126.24 33.81
N ASP A 285 -11.84 -127.03 32.73
CA ASP A 285 -12.49 -128.35 32.68
C ASP A 285 -11.81 -129.37 33.58
N ASN A 286 -10.49 -129.27 33.77
CA ASN A 286 -9.70 -130.21 34.55
C ASN A 286 -9.30 -129.70 35.93
N ALA A 287 -9.74 -128.50 36.35
CA ALA A 287 -9.30 -127.87 37.61
C ALA A 287 -9.53 -128.80 38.81
N GLN A 288 -10.75 -129.34 38.93
CA GLN A 288 -11.09 -130.27 40.00
C GLN A 288 -10.30 -131.58 39.90
N THR A 289 -10.07 -132.09 38.69
CA THR A 289 -9.29 -133.31 38.48
C THR A 289 -7.81 -133.11 38.83
N ILE A 290 -7.22 -131.96 38.48
CA ILE A 290 -5.84 -131.59 38.82
C ILE A 290 -5.71 -131.40 40.33
N GLU A 291 -6.64 -130.68 40.97
CA GLU A 291 -6.68 -130.51 42.42
C GLU A 291 -6.78 -131.86 43.15
N ASN A 292 -7.71 -132.71 42.71
CA ASN A 292 -7.93 -134.04 43.30
C ASN A 292 -6.71 -134.95 43.09
N ALA A 293 -6.13 -134.97 41.88
CA ALA A 293 -4.95 -135.77 41.57
C ALA A 293 -3.72 -135.29 42.35
N ALA A 294 -3.51 -133.99 42.45
CA ALA A 294 -2.41 -133.41 43.22
C ALA A 294 -2.60 -133.66 44.73
N THR A 295 -3.83 -133.55 45.23
CA THR A 295 -4.16 -133.92 46.62
C THR A 295 -3.93 -135.41 46.87
N LEU A 296 -4.28 -136.29 45.92
CA LEU A 296 -4.03 -137.72 46.01
C LEU A 296 -2.54 -138.03 46.02
N VAL A 297 -1.75 -137.39 45.15
CA VAL A 297 -0.28 -137.51 45.14
C VAL A 297 0.32 -137.01 46.45
N ALA A 298 -0.15 -135.88 46.98
CA ALA A 298 0.31 -135.35 48.27
C ALA A 298 0.03 -136.33 49.42
N ASN A 299 -1.20 -136.84 49.48
CA ASN A 299 -1.62 -137.80 50.50
C ASN A 299 -0.87 -139.14 50.36
N GLY A 300 -0.67 -139.62 49.12
CA GLY A 300 0.06 -140.84 48.82
C GLY A 300 1.55 -140.72 49.17
N ALA A 301 2.18 -139.60 48.83
CA ALA A 301 3.57 -139.32 49.17
C ALA A 301 3.76 -139.20 50.69
N ASP A 302 2.84 -138.57 51.41
CA ASP A 302 2.83 -138.55 52.88
C ASP A 302 2.67 -139.95 53.48
N LEU A 303 1.78 -140.77 52.93
CA LEU A 303 1.57 -142.15 53.38
C LEU A 303 2.83 -143.00 53.16
N LEU A 304 3.47 -142.87 51.99
CA LEU A 304 4.74 -143.52 51.69
C LEU A 304 5.84 -143.03 52.61
N ALA A 305 5.96 -141.71 52.84
CA ALA A 305 6.94 -141.13 53.76
C ALA A 305 6.77 -141.67 55.19
N LYS A 306 5.51 -141.85 55.64
CA LYS A 306 5.18 -142.46 56.93
C LYS A 306 5.57 -143.94 56.97
N ASN A 307 5.22 -144.72 55.94
CA ASN A 307 5.51 -146.15 55.90
C ASN A 307 7.02 -146.44 55.75
N VAL A 308 7.75 -145.61 55.00
CA VAL A 308 9.21 -145.67 54.89
C VAL A 308 9.85 -145.44 56.26
N GLY A 309 9.38 -144.43 57.01
CA GLY A 309 9.82 -144.22 58.39
C GLY A 309 9.49 -145.42 59.30
N ALA A 310 8.31 -146.04 59.14
CA ALA A 310 7.94 -147.20 59.93
C ALA A 310 8.80 -148.45 59.65
N ILE A 311 9.36 -148.60 58.44
CA ILE A 311 10.30 -149.70 58.10
C ILE A 311 11.63 -149.49 58.80
N ASP A 312 12.14 -148.26 58.80
CA ASP A 312 13.36 -147.89 59.51
C ASP A 312 13.21 -148.14 61.02
N ASP A 313 12.12 -147.62 61.61
CA ASP A 313 11.76 -147.84 63.02
C ASP A 313 11.57 -149.34 63.36
N ALA A 314 11.08 -150.15 62.42
CA ALA A 314 10.86 -151.59 62.61
C ALA A 314 12.18 -152.38 62.53
N ALA A 315 13.09 -151.99 61.64
CA ALA A 315 14.42 -152.59 61.54
C ALA A 315 15.25 -152.31 62.81
N ASP A 316 15.19 -151.08 63.32
CA ASP A 316 15.81 -150.70 64.60
C ASP A 316 15.23 -151.50 65.76
N ARG A 317 13.90 -151.62 65.84
CA ARG A 317 13.23 -152.44 66.85
C ARG A 317 13.62 -153.91 66.76
N ALA A 318 13.67 -154.50 65.57
CA ALA A 318 14.06 -155.90 65.39
C ALA A 318 15.49 -156.18 65.90
N VAL A 319 16.43 -155.25 65.72
CA VAL A 319 17.78 -155.36 66.29
C VAL A 319 17.74 -155.29 67.81
N GLN A 320 17.00 -154.34 68.37
CA GLN A 320 16.87 -154.21 69.83
C GLN A 320 16.24 -155.46 70.45
N ASP A 321 15.17 -155.97 69.87
CA ASP A 321 14.48 -157.17 70.35
C ASP A 321 15.37 -158.41 70.26
N ALA A 322 16.12 -158.59 69.16
CA ALA A 322 17.07 -159.69 69.02
C ALA A 322 18.21 -159.61 70.04
N LYS A 323 18.74 -158.41 70.30
CA LYS A 323 19.79 -158.18 71.31
C LYS A 323 19.27 -158.45 72.72
N ASN A 324 18.06 -158.00 73.02
CA ASN A 324 17.41 -158.26 74.31
C ASN A 324 17.21 -159.78 74.53
N LEU A 325 16.74 -160.50 73.51
CA LEU A 325 16.60 -161.95 73.56
C LEU A 325 17.95 -162.65 73.77
N GLN A 326 18.99 -162.22 73.05
CA GLN A 326 20.34 -162.76 73.22
C GLN A 326 20.88 -162.51 74.64
N ALA A 327 20.68 -161.32 75.19
CA ALA A 327 21.08 -160.98 76.55
C ALA A 327 20.36 -161.86 77.58
N GLN A 328 19.03 -161.99 77.46
CA GLN A 328 18.23 -162.85 78.34
C GLN A 328 18.69 -164.31 78.31
N LEU A 329 19.01 -164.85 77.12
CA LEU A 329 19.50 -166.22 76.99
C LEU A 329 20.89 -166.41 77.60
N ASN A 330 21.75 -165.38 77.58
CA ASN A 330 23.09 -165.44 78.16
C ASN A 330 23.08 -165.53 79.69
N GLU A 331 22.05 -165.02 80.35
CA GLU A 331 21.89 -165.02 81.81
C GLU A 331 21.39 -166.37 82.38
N LEU A 332 20.98 -167.31 81.52
CA LEU A 332 20.46 -168.61 81.96
C LEU A 332 21.58 -169.61 82.33
N PRO A 333 21.40 -170.41 83.41
CA PRO A 333 22.36 -171.44 83.84
C PRO A 333 22.42 -172.63 82.87
N ASP A 334 23.61 -173.23 82.73
CA ASP A 334 23.92 -174.22 81.68
C ASP A 334 23.04 -175.48 81.74
N SER A 335 22.44 -175.84 80.60
CA SER A 335 21.63 -177.05 80.40
C SER A 335 21.78 -177.57 78.96
N ASP A 336 21.49 -178.86 78.74
CA ASP A 336 21.58 -179.50 77.43
C ASP A 336 20.67 -178.78 76.40
N GLY A 337 21.28 -178.25 75.33
CA GLY A 337 20.61 -177.50 74.26
C GLY A 337 20.72 -175.96 74.34
N LEU A 338 21.06 -175.40 75.51
CA LEU A 338 21.27 -173.95 75.68
C LEU A 338 22.38 -173.35 74.79
N PRO A 339 23.52 -174.03 74.54
CA PRO A 339 24.54 -173.52 73.61
C PRO A 339 24.02 -173.33 72.18
N GLU A 340 23.12 -174.21 71.74
CA GLU A 340 22.51 -174.16 70.40
C GLU A 340 21.51 -172.99 70.29
N ALA A 341 20.69 -172.77 71.34
CA ALA A 341 19.79 -171.62 71.44
C ALA A 341 20.54 -170.27 71.50
N LYS A 342 21.63 -170.18 72.27
CA LYS A 342 22.53 -169.01 72.28
C LYS A 342 23.14 -168.76 70.90
N GLY A 343 23.54 -169.82 70.21
CA GLY A 343 24.05 -169.75 68.83
C GLY A 343 23.01 -169.25 67.82
N LEU A 344 21.75 -169.67 67.94
CA LEU A 344 20.64 -169.18 67.10
C LEU A 344 20.29 -167.72 67.40
N ALA A 345 20.26 -167.31 68.67
CA ALA A 345 20.01 -165.92 69.05
C ALA A 345 21.13 -164.98 68.57
N ALA A 346 22.39 -165.42 68.63
CA ALA A 346 23.52 -164.68 68.07
C ALA A 346 23.40 -164.52 66.54
N ARG A 347 22.93 -165.57 65.84
CA ARG A 347 22.63 -165.48 64.40
C ARG A 347 21.46 -164.53 64.13
N LEU A 348 20.42 -164.55 64.94
CA LEU A 348 19.27 -163.64 64.82
C LEU A 348 19.69 -162.17 65.00
N VAL A 349 20.57 -161.87 65.95
CA VAL A 349 21.16 -160.53 66.09
C VAL A 349 21.95 -160.15 64.84
N ALA A 350 22.82 -161.04 64.35
CA ALA A 350 23.60 -160.77 63.14
C ALA A 350 22.72 -160.62 61.88
N ASP A 351 21.58 -161.31 61.82
CA ASP A 351 20.60 -161.18 60.74
C ASP A 351 19.82 -159.87 60.85
N ALA A 352 19.37 -159.50 62.06
CA ALA A 352 18.70 -158.23 62.32
C ALA A 352 19.64 -157.03 62.05
N GLU A 353 20.90 -157.10 62.49
CA GLU A 353 21.90 -156.07 62.21
C GLU A 353 22.23 -155.98 60.71
N ARG A 354 22.26 -157.11 59.99
CA ARG A 354 22.38 -157.10 58.52
C ARG A 354 21.17 -156.46 57.86
N ILE A 355 19.96 -156.70 58.35
CA ILE A 355 18.74 -156.05 57.85
C ILE A 355 18.81 -154.55 58.12
N GLN A 356 19.12 -154.13 59.35
CA GLN A 356 19.29 -152.72 59.72
C GLN A 356 20.37 -152.04 58.89
N GLN A 357 21.53 -152.66 58.66
CA GLN A 357 22.58 -152.12 57.81
C GLN A 357 22.12 -151.96 56.35
N ARG A 358 21.36 -152.93 55.81
CA ARG A 358 20.79 -152.82 54.46
C ARG A 358 19.72 -151.74 54.36
N VAL A 359 18.89 -151.59 55.39
CA VAL A 359 17.86 -150.55 55.50
C VAL A 359 18.51 -149.17 55.62
N GLY A 360 19.50 -149.01 56.50
CA GLY A 360 20.27 -147.77 56.66
C GLY A 360 21.10 -147.41 55.42
N ALA A 361 21.63 -148.39 54.69
CA ALA A 361 22.32 -148.17 53.42
C ALA A 361 21.38 -147.75 52.28
N ALA A 362 20.05 -147.94 52.42
CA ALA A 362 19.07 -147.60 51.41
C ALA A 362 18.62 -146.13 51.41
N ASP A 363 19.21 -145.27 52.26
CA ASP A 363 18.91 -143.83 52.41
C ASP A 363 17.40 -143.54 52.50
N LEU A 364 16.72 -144.24 53.43
CA LEU A 364 15.28 -144.09 53.64
C LEU A 364 14.92 -142.69 54.17
N ASP A 365 15.84 -142.03 54.88
CA ASP A 365 15.68 -140.65 55.31
C ASP A 365 15.69 -139.66 54.15
N GLY A 366 16.64 -139.79 53.21
CA GLY A 366 16.67 -138.99 51.99
C GLY A 366 15.42 -139.21 51.13
N LEU A 367 14.96 -140.45 51.01
CA LEU A 367 13.70 -140.77 50.34
C LEU A 367 12.49 -140.11 51.04
N ARG A 368 12.44 -140.16 52.37
CA ARG A 368 11.37 -139.55 53.18
C ARG A 368 11.33 -138.02 53.01
N VAL A 369 12.48 -137.36 53.00
CA VAL A 369 12.55 -135.91 52.74
C VAL A 369 12.02 -135.58 51.36
N LYS A 370 12.45 -136.31 50.32
CA LYS A 370 11.96 -136.13 48.95
C LYS A 370 10.46 -136.37 48.83
N LEU A 371 9.92 -137.38 49.51
CA LEU A 371 8.47 -137.64 49.51
C LEU A 371 7.68 -136.50 50.18
N ARG A 372 8.21 -135.90 51.25
CA ARG A 372 7.59 -134.71 51.87
C ARG A 372 7.67 -133.48 50.97
N GLU A 373 8.76 -133.31 50.24
CA GLU A 373 8.90 -132.24 49.24
C GLU A 373 7.88 -132.41 48.11
N VAL A 374 7.75 -133.62 47.56
CA VAL A 374 6.71 -133.97 46.58
C VAL A 374 5.31 -133.69 47.15
N ALA A 375 5.04 -134.03 48.41
CA ALA A 375 3.76 -133.75 49.03
C ALA A 375 3.49 -132.25 49.20
N LYS A 376 4.52 -131.46 49.51
CA LYS A 376 4.43 -130.00 49.59
C LYS A 376 4.15 -129.39 48.22
N ASP A 377 4.91 -129.76 47.20
CA ASP A 377 4.75 -129.23 45.84
C ASP A 377 3.39 -129.60 45.26
N ALA A 378 2.93 -130.84 45.47
CA ALA A 378 1.61 -131.27 45.04
C ALA A 378 0.49 -130.49 45.75
N ARG A 379 0.65 -130.07 47.01
CA ARG A 379 -0.31 -129.17 47.68
C ARG A 379 -0.32 -127.77 47.10
N VAL A 380 0.84 -127.24 46.71
CA VAL A 380 0.92 -125.95 46.01
C VAL A 380 0.15 -126.02 44.70
N VAL A 381 0.34 -127.10 43.92
CA VAL A 381 -0.43 -127.33 42.69
C VAL A 381 -1.93 -127.46 42.98
N ALA A 382 -2.32 -128.21 44.02
CA ALA A 382 -3.72 -128.37 44.40
C ALA A 382 -4.37 -127.03 44.78
N ALA A 383 -3.68 -126.18 45.56
CA ALA A 383 -4.19 -124.88 45.96
C ALA A 383 -4.29 -123.88 44.80
N ALA A 384 -3.39 -123.97 43.81
CA ALA A 384 -3.41 -123.10 42.64
C ALA A 384 -4.44 -123.53 41.60
N ALA A 385 -4.69 -124.83 41.44
CA ALA A 385 -5.50 -125.40 40.36
C ALA A 385 -6.88 -124.74 40.16
N PRO A 386 -7.67 -124.41 41.20
CA PRO A 386 -8.97 -123.75 41.04
C PRO A 386 -8.89 -122.35 40.42
N HIS A 387 -7.75 -121.66 40.55
CA HIS A 387 -7.58 -120.26 40.17
C HIS A 387 -6.80 -120.07 38.86
N LEU A 388 -6.08 -121.09 38.38
CA LEU A 388 -5.21 -120.96 37.20
C LEU A 388 -5.96 -120.47 35.94
N ALA A 389 -7.20 -120.91 35.72
CA ALA A 389 -8.00 -120.45 34.59
C ALA A 389 -8.39 -118.96 34.73
N ASP A 390 -8.75 -118.52 35.93
CA ASP A 390 -9.08 -117.13 36.21
C ASP A 390 -7.83 -116.23 36.12
N ASP A 391 -6.66 -116.71 36.56
CA ASP A 391 -5.38 -116.01 36.42
C ASP A 391 -4.99 -115.81 34.94
N VAL A 392 -5.21 -116.82 34.10
CA VAL A 392 -5.01 -116.72 32.65
C VAL A 392 -5.99 -115.73 32.02
N ALA A 393 -7.27 -115.78 32.40
CA ALA A 393 -8.28 -114.84 31.92
C ALA A 393 -7.98 -113.39 32.36
N ASN A 394 -7.49 -113.19 33.59
CA ASN A 394 -7.07 -111.89 34.10
C ASN A 394 -5.85 -111.35 33.35
N ALA A 395 -4.83 -112.18 33.13
CA ALA A 395 -3.65 -111.81 32.36
C ALA A 395 -4.01 -111.42 30.91
N ARG A 396 -4.90 -112.19 30.27
CA ARG A 396 -5.48 -111.86 28.96
C ARG A 396 -6.13 -110.48 28.97
N SER A 397 -7.04 -110.23 29.92
CA SER A 397 -7.73 -108.94 30.05
C SER A 397 -6.77 -107.76 30.24
N GLN A 398 -5.71 -107.93 31.04
CA GLN A 398 -4.69 -106.90 31.22
C GLN A 398 -3.89 -106.62 29.94
N VAL A 399 -3.57 -107.65 29.16
CA VAL A 399 -2.90 -107.48 27.87
C VAL A 399 -3.81 -106.79 26.85
N ASP A 400 -5.10 -107.12 26.82
CA ASP A 400 -6.08 -106.45 25.96
C ASP A 400 -6.25 -104.97 26.32
N GLN A 401 -6.31 -104.65 27.62
CA GLN A 401 -6.34 -103.28 28.11
C GLN A 401 -5.07 -102.51 27.71
N LEU A 402 -3.89 -103.15 27.82
CA LEU A 402 -2.63 -102.56 27.36
C LEU A 402 -2.65 -102.30 25.85
N ALA A 403 -3.10 -103.26 25.03
CA ALA A 403 -3.20 -103.08 23.58
C ALA A 403 -4.13 -101.93 23.20
N SER A 404 -5.31 -101.87 23.83
CA SER A 404 -6.28 -100.77 23.65
C SER A 404 -5.70 -99.41 24.09
N GLY A 405 -5.00 -99.36 25.23
CA GLY A 405 -4.32 -98.15 25.71
C GLY A 405 -3.22 -97.67 24.75
N LEU A 406 -2.48 -98.60 24.14
CA LEU A 406 -1.48 -98.27 23.12
C LEU A 406 -2.12 -97.77 21.81
N ASP A 407 -3.25 -98.32 21.38
CA ASP A 407 -4.01 -97.81 20.23
C ASP A 407 -4.57 -96.40 20.48
N GLN A 408 -5.07 -96.13 21.69
CA GLN A 408 -5.49 -94.79 22.10
C GLN A 408 -4.32 -93.80 22.11
N LEU A 409 -3.16 -94.21 22.64
CA LEU A 409 -1.95 -93.41 22.65
C LEU A 409 -1.45 -93.11 21.23
N ALA A 410 -1.44 -94.10 20.33
CA ALA A 410 -1.08 -93.92 18.93
C ALA A 410 -2.04 -92.95 18.22
N THR A 411 -3.35 -93.06 18.49
CA THR A 411 -4.36 -92.12 17.95
C THR A 411 -4.14 -90.70 18.48
N GLY A 412 -3.85 -90.55 19.77
CA GLY A 412 -3.53 -89.26 20.39
C GLY A 412 -2.26 -88.62 19.82
N ALA A 413 -1.20 -89.41 19.65
CA ALA A 413 0.05 -88.95 19.07
C ALA A 413 -0.11 -88.53 17.60
N LYS A 414 -0.92 -89.24 16.82
CA LYS A 414 -1.25 -88.84 15.44
C LYS A 414 -2.05 -87.52 15.39
N LYS A 415 -3.02 -87.33 16.29
CA LYS A 415 -3.74 -86.05 16.42
C LYS A 415 -2.80 -84.91 16.79
N LEU A 416 -1.87 -85.15 17.71
CA LEU A 416 -0.84 -84.17 18.07
C LEU A 416 0.01 -83.79 16.85
N GLN A 417 0.51 -84.78 16.10
CA GLN A 417 1.27 -84.54 14.86
C GLN A 417 0.50 -83.68 13.85
N THR A 418 -0.77 -84.00 13.60
CA THR A 418 -1.61 -83.21 12.69
C THR A 418 -1.81 -81.78 13.20
N GLY A 419 -2.07 -81.61 14.51
CA GLY A 419 -2.23 -80.28 15.11
C GLY A 419 -0.96 -79.45 15.06
N THR A 420 0.22 -80.06 15.27
CA THR A 420 1.52 -79.38 15.17
C THR A 420 1.85 -78.98 13.73
N ALA A 421 1.52 -79.83 12.75
CA ALA A 421 1.68 -79.49 11.32
C ALA A 421 0.80 -78.29 10.93
N GLN A 422 -0.47 -78.30 11.33
CA GLN A 422 -1.38 -77.16 11.08
C GLN A 422 -0.90 -75.87 11.75
N ALA A 423 -0.32 -75.98 12.96
CA ALA A 423 0.25 -74.83 13.65
C ALA A 423 1.50 -74.30 12.92
N ALA A 424 2.38 -75.19 12.44
CA ALA A 424 3.56 -74.82 11.65
C ALA A 424 3.16 -74.10 10.35
N ASP A 425 2.18 -74.64 9.61
CA ASP A 425 1.62 -74.01 8.42
C ASP A 425 1.06 -72.60 8.72
N GLY A 426 0.31 -72.46 9.81
CA GLY A 426 -0.23 -71.16 10.23
C GLY A 426 0.85 -70.17 10.66
N ALA A 427 1.94 -70.63 11.26
CA ALA A 427 3.08 -69.79 11.62
C ALA A 427 3.83 -69.31 10.36
N ASN A 428 4.02 -70.18 9.37
CA ASN A 428 4.58 -69.81 8.06
C ASN A 428 3.70 -68.78 7.33
N GLU A 429 2.38 -68.93 7.39
CA GLU A 429 1.44 -67.98 6.77
C GLU A 429 1.48 -66.61 7.49
N LEU A 430 1.58 -66.61 8.82
CA LEU A 430 1.77 -65.40 9.63
C LEU A 430 3.12 -64.73 9.31
N GLU A 431 4.21 -65.50 9.15
CA GLU A 431 5.53 -64.99 8.81
C GLU A 431 5.48 -64.22 7.48
N ASN A 432 4.90 -64.84 6.46
CA ASN A 432 4.68 -64.23 5.15
C ASN A 432 3.82 -62.96 5.24
N GLY A 433 2.77 -62.98 6.07
CA GLY A 433 1.93 -61.80 6.34
C GLY A 433 2.73 -60.64 6.95
N VAL A 434 3.57 -60.94 7.96
CA VAL A 434 4.43 -59.95 8.60
C VAL A 434 5.49 -59.42 7.65
N TYR A 435 6.08 -60.25 6.78
CA TYR A 435 7.01 -59.78 5.74
C TYR A 435 6.36 -58.82 4.76
N ARG A 436 5.14 -59.12 4.28
CA ARG A 436 4.39 -58.21 3.40
C ARG A 436 4.13 -56.87 4.09
N LEU A 437 3.69 -56.90 5.35
CA LEU A 437 3.42 -55.69 6.12
C LEU A 437 4.72 -54.89 6.38
N ALA A 438 5.83 -55.57 6.69
CA ALA A 438 7.14 -54.94 6.86
C ALA A 438 7.63 -54.30 5.55
N SER A 439 7.38 -54.93 4.40
CA SER A 439 7.71 -54.35 3.09
C SER A 439 6.88 -53.10 2.83
N GLY A 440 5.56 -53.14 3.03
CA GLY A 440 4.69 -51.97 2.88
C GLY A 440 5.06 -50.84 3.84
N ALA A 441 5.46 -51.15 5.08
CA ALA A 441 5.95 -50.15 6.02
C ALA A 441 7.25 -49.48 5.56
N ARG A 442 8.18 -50.23 4.95
CA ARG A 442 9.40 -49.65 4.34
C ARG A 442 9.09 -48.82 3.09
N GLU A 443 8.12 -49.20 2.29
CA GLU A 443 7.68 -48.39 1.15
C GLU A 443 7.05 -47.08 1.61
N LEU A 444 6.22 -47.12 2.66
CA LEU A 444 5.65 -45.93 3.28
C LEU A 444 6.74 -45.02 3.85
N ASP A 445 7.69 -45.58 4.61
CA ASP A 445 8.86 -44.88 5.14
C ASP A 445 9.64 -44.16 4.02
N ASN A 446 10.04 -44.89 2.97
CA ASN A 446 10.71 -44.30 1.81
C ASN A 446 9.88 -43.23 1.08
N GLY A 447 8.56 -43.40 1.01
CA GLY A 447 7.64 -42.43 0.42
C GLY A 447 7.56 -41.14 1.24
N LEU A 448 7.48 -41.27 2.56
CA LEU A 448 7.47 -40.15 3.50
C LEU A 448 8.82 -39.42 3.52
N ALA A 449 9.95 -40.13 3.39
CA ALA A 449 11.27 -39.51 3.25
C ALA A 449 11.34 -38.59 2.03
N LYS A 450 10.85 -39.07 0.86
CA LYS A 450 10.78 -38.26 -0.36
C LYS A 450 9.83 -37.08 -0.23
N LEU A 451 8.71 -37.26 0.47
CA LEU A 451 7.74 -36.20 0.71
C LEU A 451 8.31 -35.13 1.66
N SER A 452 9.03 -35.55 2.70
CA SER A 452 9.77 -34.67 3.61
C SER A 452 10.81 -33.85 2.86
N ASP A 453 11.68 -34.49 2.06
CA ASP A 453 12.66 -33.80 1.20
C ASP A 453 11.99 -32.79 0.27
N GLY A 454 10.81 -33.13 -0.27
CA GLY A 454 10.01 -32.23 -1.10
C GLY A 454 9.45 -31.05 -0.31
N GLY A 455 8.95 -31.28 0.90
CA GLY A 455 8.45 -30.26 1.83
C GLY A 455 9.54 -29.26 2.22
N HIS A 456 10.73 -29.75 2.58
CA HIS A 456 11.89 -28.89 2.88
C HIS A 456 12.30 -28.04 1.67
N LYS A 457 12.32 -28.60 0.45
CA LYS A 457 12.59 -27.82 -0.76
C LYS A 457 11.54 -26.74 -1.03
N ILE A 458 10.27 -27.01 -0.73
CA ILE A 458 9.21 -26.00 -0.85
C ILE A 458 9.42 -24.90 0.18
N ALA A 459 9.76 -25.25 1.42
CA ALA A 459 10.09 -24.27 2.45
C ALA A 459 11.30 -23.40 2.04
N ASP A 460 12.38 -23.99 1.55
CA ASP A 460 13.53 -23.25 1.03
C ASP A 460 13.13 -22.31 -0.12
N ALA A 461 12.37 -22.80 -1.10
CA ALA A 461 11.90 -21.99 -2.22
C ALA A 461 10.94 -20.86 -1.79
N LEU A 462 10.15 -21.06 -0.74
CA LEU A 462 9.30 -20.03 -0.16
C LEU A 462 10.12 -18.98 0.61
N THR A 463 11.24 -19.38 1.24
CA THR A 463 12.21 -18.44 1.81
C THR A 463 12.81 -17.57 0.72
N ASP A 464 13.28 -18.18 -0.38
CA ASP A 464 13.81 -17.45 -1.53
C ASP A 464 12.76 -16.49 -2.14
N LEU A 465 11.49 -16.94 -2.23
CA LEU A 465 10.38 -16.11 -2.72
C LEU A 465 10.08 -14.96 -1.77
N GLN A 466 10.06 -15.21 -0.45
CA GLN A 466 9.84 -14.19 0.56
C GLN A 466 10.93 -13.13 0.51
N ASP A 467 12.20 -13.55 0.47
CA ASP A 467 13.35 -12.65 0.41
C ASP A 467 13.35 -11.86 -0.90
N GLY A 468 13.12 -12.52 -2.04
CA GLY A 468 13.02 -11.86 -3.35
C GLY A 468 11.86 -10.86 -3.44
N ALA A 469 10.69 -11.20 -2.89
CA ALA A 469 9.54 -10.31 -2.82
C ALA A 469 9.77 -9.13 -1.87
N GLY A 470 10.43 -9.37 -0.73
CA GLY A 470 10.84 -8.32 0.20
C GLY A 470 11.85 -7.37 -0.43
N GLN A 471 12.85 -7.91 -1.11
CA GLN A 471 13.86 -7.11 -1.82
C GLN A 471 13.24 -6.29 -2.97
N LEU A 472 12.25 -6.86 -3.69
CA LEU A 472 11.47 -6.14 -4.69
C LEU A 472 10.64 -5.02 -4.06
N ALA A 473 9.98 -5.28 -2.92
CA ALA A 473 9.20 -4.28 -2.19
C ALA A 473 10.09 -3.11 -1.74
N ASP A 474 11.25 -3.41 -1.16
CA ASP A 474 12.22 -2.41 -0.73
C ASP A 474 12.74 -1.57 -1.91
N GLN A 475 13.12 -2.21 -3.03
CA GLN A 475 13.58 -1.47 -4.20
C GLN A 475 12.48 -0.65 -4.88
N LEU A 476 11.23 -1.13 -4.90
CA LEU A 476 10.09 -0.34 -5.39
C LEU A 476 9.78 0.83 -4.45
N ALA A 477 9.88 0.64 -3.14
CA ALA A 477 9.70 1.69 -2.15
C ALA A 477 10.80 2.76 -2.26
N ASP A 478 12.06 2.33 -2.42
CA ASP A 478 13.19 3.23 -2.64
C ASP A 478 13.10 3.93 -4.01
N GLY A 479 12.67 3.22 -5.05
CA GLY A 479 12.34 3.80 -6.35
C GLY A 479 11.24 4.86 -6.22
N ALA A 480 10.18 4.59 -5.45
CA ALA A 480 9.12 5.55 -5.17
C ALA A 480 9.59 6.78 -4.37
N LYS A 481 10.64 6.65 -3.54
CA LYS A 481 11.32 7.78 -2.88
C LYS A 481 12.18 8.58 -3.86
N GLN A 482 12.79 7.91 -4.84
CA GLN A 482 13.60 8.53 -5.89
C GLN A 482 12.75 9.20 -6.99
N ILE A 483 11.49 8.78 -7.17
CA ILE A 483 10.52 9.51 -7.99
C ILE A 483 10.31 10.88 -7.32
N PRO A 484 10.66 12.00 -7.99
CA PRO A 484 10.62 13.33 -7.40
C PRO A 484 9.28 13.60 -6.70
N GLY A 485 9.31 13.64 -5.37
CA GLY A 485 8.24 14.21 -4.57
C GLY A 485 8.33 15.73 -4.69
N TYR A 486 7.25 16.37 -5.10
CA TYR A 486 7.18 17.82 -5.22
C TYR A 486 6.97 18.44 -3.83
N ASP A 487 8.03 18.42 -3.02
CA ASP A 487 7.96 18.81 -1.60
C ASP A 487 7.84 20.34 -1.41
N ASP A 488 8.06 21.12 -2.48
CA ASP A 488 7.91 22.59 -2.49
C ASP A 488 6.74 23.03 -3.37
N ALA A 489 5.58 22.43 -3.10
CA ALA A 489 4.32 22.69 -3.81
C ALA A 489 3.93 24.17 -3.81
N SER A 490 4.33 24.95 -2.80
CA SER A 490 3.94 26.35 -2.62
C SER A 490 4.60 27.30 -3.63
N ALA A 491 5.89 27.10 -3.93
CA ALA A 491 6.63 27.96 -4.83
C ALA A 491 6.31 27.66 -6.31
N ARG A 492 6.03 26.39 -6.63
CA ARG A 492 5.66 25.98 -7.99
C ARG A 492 4.16 26.12 -8.26
N SER A 493 3.27 25.99 -7.27
CA SER A 493 1.83 26.21 -7.44
C SER A 493 1.48 27.63 -7.90
N GLY A 494 2.24 28.65 -7.45
CA GLY A 494 2.07 30.02 -7.92
C GLY A 494 2.42 30.19 -9.40
N ILE A 495 3.44 29.47 -9.89
CA ILE A 495 3.87 29.47 -11.29
C ILE A 495 2.93 28.61 -12.15
N LEU A 496 2.41 27.52 -11.60
CA LEU A 496 1.44 26.61 -12.21
C LEU A 496 0.04 27.24 -12.35
N ALA A 497 -0.40 28.00 -11.35
CA ALA A 497 -1.69 28.68 -11.36
C ALA A 497 -1.66 29.95 -12.21
N ASP A 498 -0.48 30.50 -12.46
CA ASP A 498 -0.30 31.78 -13.11
C ASP A 498 1.00 31.83 -13.94
N PRO A 499 1.08 31.07 -15.06
CA PRO A 499 2.30 30.90 -15.86
C PRO A 499 2.78 32.17 -16.55
N VAL A 500 1.90 33.17 -16.68
CA VAL A 500 2.22 34.48 -17.26
C VAL A 500 2.24 35.53 -16.17
N SER A 501 3.41 36.13 -15.94
CA SER A 501 3.55 37.27 -15.04
C SER A 501 3.63 38.57 -15.84
N LEU A 502 3.08 39.64 -15.30
CA LEU A 502 3.17 40.97 -15.89
C LEU A 502 3.92 41.88 -14.92
N ASP A 503 5.16 42.22 -15.28
CA ASP A 503 5.92 43.28 -14.63
C ASP A 503 5.40 44.64 -15.08
N ARG A 504 5.26 45.57 -14.12
CA ARG A 504 4.71 46.89 -14.38
C ARG A 504 5.70 47.94 -13.94
N VAL A 505 6.21 48.67 -14.92
CA VAL A 505 7.15 49.74 -14.68
C VAL A 505 6.44 51.07 -14.94
N VAL A 506 6.11 51.78 -13.87
CA VAL A 506 5.60 53.15 -13.98
C VAL A 506 6.78 54.10 -13.84
N ARG A 507 7.15 54.75 -14.94
CA ARG A 507 8.12 55.85 -14.95
C ARG A 507 7.46 57.12 -14.40
N ASN A 508 8.24 57.90 -13.66
CA ASN A 508 7.82 59.19 -13.10
C ASN A 508 6.47 59.11 -12.38
N PRO A 509 6.29 58.22 -11.40
CA PRO A 509 4.97 57.93 -10.84
C PRO A 509 4.38 59.12 -10.11
N ALA A 510 3.13 59.46 -10.43
CA ALA A 510 2.41 60.53 -9.72
C ALA A 510 2.11 60.14 -8.24
N GLY A 511 2.15 58.85 -7.91
CA GLY A 511 2.02 58.31 -6.56
C GLY A 511 0.59 58.30 -6.01
N THR A 512 -0.26 59.28 -6.35
CA THR A 512 -1.68 59.28 -6.00
C THR A 512 -2.53 59.90 -7.11
N TYR A 513 -3.83 59.57 -7.11
CA TYR A 513 -4.82 60.18 -7.99
C TYR A 513 -4.81 61.73 -7.92
N GLY A 514 -4.67 62.30 -6.71
CA GLY A 514 -4.65 63.75 -6.53
C GLY A 514 -3.46 64.44 -7.21
N VAL A 515 -2.29 63.78 -7.23
CA VAL A 515 -1.08 64.31 -7.87
C VAL A 515 -1.21 64.26 -9.40
N GLY A 516 -1.67 63.15 -9.96
CA GLY A 516 -1.83 63.00 -11.41
C GLY A 516 -2.82 64.01 -12.04
N PHE A 517 -3.82 64.46 -11.27
CA PHE A 517 -4.77 65.50 -11.69
C PHE A 517 -4.37 66.93 -11.30
N ALA A 518 -3.35 67.11 -10.45
CA ALA A 518 -2.95 68.43 -9.95
C ALA A 518 -2.59 69.42 -11.08
N PRO A 519 -1.82 69.06 -12.13
CA PRO A 519 -1.52 69.96 -13.25
C PRO A 519 -2.77 70.63 -13.84
N TYR A 520 -3.84 69.85 -13.99
CA TYR A 520 -5.11 70.31 -14.54
C TYR A 520 -5.87 71.24 -13.60
N PHE A 521 -6.02 70.87 -12.34
CA PHE A 521 -6.73 71.71 -11.36
C PHE A 521 -5.96 72.99 -11.01
N LEU A 522 -4.62 72.95 -11.00
CA LEU A 522 -3.78 74.13 -10.81
C LEU A 522 -3.94 75.12 -11.96
N ALA A 523 -3.93 74.63 -13.20
CA ALA A 523 -4.20 75.45 -14.37
C ALA A 523 -5.63 76.03 -14.35
N LEU A 524 -6.62 75.23 -13.98
CA LEU A 524 -8.02 75.66 -13.88
C LEU A 524 -8.19 76.76 -12.82
N ALA A 525 -7.59 76.58 -11.64
CA ALA A 525 -7.66 77.52 -10.53
C ALA A 525 -7.05 78.88 -10.91
N LEU A 526 -5.91 78.88 -11.62
CA LEU A 526 -5.28 80.12 -12.10
C LEU A 526 -6.08 80.80 -13.21
N TRP A 527 -6.72 80.04 -14.12
CA TRP A 527 -7.58 80.63 -15.16
C TRP A 527 -8.80 81.32 -14.54
N VAL A 528 -9.50 80.62 -13.64
CA VAL A 528 -10.66 81.19 -12.91
C VAL A 528 -10.21 82.35 -12.03
N GLY A 529 -9.06 82.24 -11.37
CA GLY A 529 -8.45 83.31 -10.59
C GLY A 529 -8.21 84.57 -11.42
N ALA A 530 -7.61 84.44 -12.60
CA ALA A 530 -7.39 85.54 -13.54
C ALA A 530 -8.70 86.14 -14.05
N MET A 531 -9.72 85.30 -14.32
CA MET A 531 -11.05 85.75 -14.73
C MET A 531 -11.70 86.61 -13.64
N ILE A 532 -11.76 86.13 -12.39
CA ILE A 532 -12.32 86.87 -11.25
C ILE A 532 -11.54 88.17 -11.02
N ASN A 533 -10.21 88.11 -11.14
CA ASN A 533 -9.35 89.27 -10.98
C ASN A 533 -9.75 90.42 -11.93
N TYR A 534 -10.01 90.13 -13.21
CA TYR A 534 -10.49 91.15 -14.18
C TYR A 534 -12.02 91.35 -14.18
N MET A 535 -12.77 90.64 -13.34
CA MET A 535 -14.13 91.07 -12.99
C MET A 535 -14.11 92.23 -11.98
N LEU A 536 -13.10 92.27 -11.10
CA LEU A 536 -12.91 93.30 -10.08
C LEU A 536 -12.03 94.45 -10.57
N LEU A 537 -10.90 94.12 -11.21
CA LEU A 537 -9.96 95.07 -11.78
C LEU A 537 -10.43 95.51 -13.17
N ARG A 538 -10.07 96.74 -13.55
CA ARG A 538 -10.35 97.26 -14.89
C ARG A 538 -9.20 96.86 -15.82
N PRO A 539 -9.45 96.12 -16.92
CA PRO A 539 -8.41 95.69 -17.87
C PRO A 539 -7.58 96.85 -18.44
N LEU A 540 -8.23 98.00 -18.68
CA LEU A 540 -7.60 99.26 -19.02
C LEU A 540 -8.19 100.38 -18.17
N ASN A 541 -7.34 101.20 -17.55
CA ASN A 541 -7.81 102.32 -16.75
C ASN A 541 -8.18 103.50 -17.67
N ARG A 542 -9.44 103.94 -17.60
CA ARG A 542 -9.95 105.08 -18.38
C ARG A 542 -9.13 106.36 -18.14
N ARG A 543 -8.63 106.58 -16.92
CA ARG A 543 -7.78 107.74 -16.58
C ARG A 543 -6.45 107.72 -17.33
N TYR A 544 -5.85 106.55 -17.51
CA TYR A 544 -4.59 106.41 -18.23
C TYR A 544 -4.78 106.41 -19.75
N LEU A 545 -5.92 105.93 -20.26
CA LEU A 545 -6.27 106.07 -21.68
C LEU A 545 -6.47 107.53 -22.11
N ALA A 546 -7.00 108.37 -21.21
CA ALA A 546 -7.15 109.80 -21.42
C ALA A 546 -5.86 110.61 -21.17
N SER A 547 -4.79 109.97 -20.69
CA SER A 547 -3.49 110.61 -20.45
C SER A 547 -2.58 110.55 -21.68
N GLY A 548 -1.53 111.39 -21.73
CA GLY A 548 -0.50 111.36 -22.78
C GLY A 548 0.47 110.16 -22.74
N ALA A 549 0.32 109.20 -21.82
CA ALA A 549 1.20 108.03 -21.73
C ALA A 549 1.13 107.17 -23.01
N PRO A 550 2.19 106.46 -23.43
CA PRO A 550 2.15 105.59 -24.62
C PRO A 550 1.33 104.30 -24.38
N ALA A 551 0.74 103.73 -25.45
CA ALA A 551 -0.17 102.59 -25.35
C ALA A 551 0.42 101.34 -24.66
N PRO A 552 1.69 100.96 -24.88
CA PRO A 552 2.34 99.87 -24.14
C PRO A 552 2.36 100.10 -22.62
N ARG A 553 2.60 101.34 -22.18
CA ARG A 553 2.63 101.68 -20.75
C ARG A 553 1.25 101.61 -20.12
N VAL A 554 0.19 101.96 -20.85
CA VAL A 554 -1.20 101.85 -20.39
C VAL A 554 -1.64 100.39 -20.29
N ALA A 555 -1.31 99.57 -21.29
CA ALA A 555 -1.57 98.13 -21.24
C ALA A 555 -0.82 97.48 -20.07
N LEU A 556 0.48 97.81 -19.89
CA LEU A 556 1.28 97.28 -18.79
C LEU A 556 0.74 97.71 -17.42
N ALA A 557 0.31 98.97 -17.26
CA ALA A 557 -0.28 99.46 -16.02
C ALA A 557 -1.60 98.76 -15.66
N GLY A 558 -2.36 98.30 -16.66
CA GLY A 558 -3.54 97.46 -16.46
C GLY A 558 -3.19 95.99 -16.15
N LEU A 559 -2.06 95.50 -16.67
CA LEU A 559 -1.62 94.12 -16.51
C LEU A 559 -0.99 93.86 -15.14
N LEU A 560 -0.12 94.76 -14.67
CA LEU A 560 0.72 94.56 -13.48
C LEU A 560 -0.08 94.20 -12.21
N PRO A 561 -1.17 94.90 -11.83
CA PRO A 561 -1.98 94.49 -10.68
C PRO A 561 -2.60 93.10 -10.88
N GLY A 562 -2.96 92.78 -12.13
CA GLY A 562 -3.47 91.49 -12.53
C GLY A 562 -2.46 90.36 -12.29
N VAL A 563 -1.22 90.57 -12.75
CA VAL A 563 -0.10 89.64 -12.58
C VAL A 563 0.29 89.50 -11.11
N LEU A 564 0.39 90.60 -10.35
CA LEU A 564 0.75 90.55 -8.93
C LEU A 564 -0.25 89.71 -8.12
N MET A 565 -1.55 89.91 -8.33
CA MET A 565 -2.58 89.08 -7.70
C MET A 565 -2.51 87.62 -8.16
N GLY A 566 -2.24 87.39 -9.45
CA GLY A 566 -2.01 86.05 -9.99
C GLY A 566 -0.79 85.34 -9.39
N LEU A 567 0.31 86.05 -9.16
CA LEU A 567 1.52 85.52 -8.51
C LEU A 567 1.24 85.13 -7.05
N VAL A 568 0.45 85.94 -6.33
CA VAL A 568 -0.01 85.60 -4.98
C VAL A 568 -0.90 84.36 -5.00
N GLN A 569 -1.84 84.27 -5.94
CA GLN A 569 -2.68 83.08 -6.11
C GLN A 569 -1.84 81.84 -6.44
N ALA A 570 -0.86 81.95 -7.33
CA ALA A 570 0.06 80.86 -7.68
C ALA A 570 0.88 80.39 -6.47
N ALA A 571 1.44 81.33 -5.69
CA ALA A 571 2.19 81.01 -4.48
C ALA A 571 1.31 80.32 -3.42
N LEU A 572 0.10 80.85 -3.17
CA LEU A 572 -0.84 80.24 -2.22
C LEU A 572 -1.27 78.84 -2.66
N LEU A 573 -1.63 78.66 -3.94
CA LEU A 573 -1.97 77.35 -4.49
C LEU A 573 -0.81 76.38 -4.34
N TYR A 574 0.41 76.80 -4.70
CA TYR A 574 1.60 75.95 -4.55
C TYR A 574 1.86 75.56 -3.09
N THR A 575 1.75 76.50 -2.14
CA THR A 575 1.90 76.21 -0.71
C THR A 575 0.85 75.22 -0.20
N VAL A 576 -0.43 75.43 -0.54
CA VAL A 576 -1.52 74.55 -0.10
C VAL A 576 -1.35 73.15 -0.69
N VAL A 577 -1.02 73.06 -1.98
CA VAL A 577 -0.82 71.76 -2.64
C VAL A 577 0.43 71.05 -2.10
N ARG A 578 1.55 71.76 -1.89
CA ARG A 578 2.80 71.18 -1.37
C ARG A 578 2.72 70.75 0.09
N PHE A 579 2.19 71.61 0.96
CA PHE A 579 2.22 71.39 2.41
C PHE A 579 0.88 70.94 3.01
N GLY A 580 -0.25 71.36 2.41
CA GLY A 580 -1.58 70.97 2.88
C GLY A 580 -2.07 69.64 2.30
N LEU A 581 -1.81 69.40 1.01
CA LEU A 581 -2.21 68.16 0.32
C LEU A 581 -1.06 67.15 0.19
N GLY A 582 0.17 67.52 0.58
CA GLY A 582 1.33 66.63 0.57
C GLY A 582 1.89 66.30 -0.82
N LEU A 583 1.50 67.03 -1.87
CA LEU A 583 2.05 66.84 -3.21
C LEU A 583 3.49 67.30 -3.23
N SER A 584 4.44 66.42 -3.52
CA SER A 584 5.86 66.77 -3.53
C SER A 584 6.42 66.81 -4.96
N PRO A 585 6.45 67.98 -5.65
CA PRO A 585 7.02 68.01 -7.00
C PRO A 585 8.48 67.57 -6.99
N VAL A 586 8.86 66.78 -8.01
CA VAL A 586 10.25 66.41 -8.28
C VAL A 586 11.10 67.66 -8.56
N HIS A 587 10.55 68.63 -9.31
CA HIS A 587 11.19 69.90 -9.61
C HIS A 587 10.45 71.10 -8.99
N PRO A 588 10.56 71.33 -7.67
CA PRO A 588 9.72 72.28 -6.93
C PRO A 588 9.83 73.72 -7.44
N TRP A 589 11.04 74.17 -7.77
CA TRP A 589 11.27 75.53 -8.27
C TRP A 589 10.75 75.71 -9.70
N THR A 590 10.86 74.69 -10.53
CA THR A 590 10.33 74.67 -11.89
C THR A 590 8.80 74.73 -11.87
N SER A 591 8.15 73.91 -11.05
CA SER A 591 6.70 73.93 -10.88
C SER A 591 6.19 75.29 -10.38
N LEU A 592 6.85 75.89 -9.38
CA LEU A 592 6.49 77.23 -8.91
C LEU A 592 6.68 78.30 -9.99
N GLY A 593 7.79 78.23 -10.74
CA GLY A 593 8.08 79.14 -11.85
C GLY A 593 7.06 79.03 -12.99
N LEU A 594 6.66 77.82 -13.35
CA LEU A 594 5.61 77.56 -14.33
C LEU A 594 4.24 78.09 -13.88
N LEU A 595 3.87 77.91 -12.61
CA LEU A 595 2.62 78.47 -12.07
C LEU A 595 2.63 80.00 -12.09
N ALA A 596 3.75 80.61 -11.70
CA ALA A 596 3.94 82.06 -11.74
C ALA A 596 3.85 82.60 -13.19
N GLY A 597 4.52 81.95 -14.14
CA GLY A 597 4.45 82.29 -15.56
C GLY A 597 3.04 82.11 -16.14
N THR A 598 2.38 81.00 -15.80
CA THR A 598 0.99 80.72 -16.18
C THR A 598 0.04 81.79 -15.68
N ALA A 599 0.16 82.21 -14.41
CA ALA A 599 -0.66 83.27 -13.85
C ALA A 599 -0.49 84.60 -14.61
N ALA A 600 0.74 84.92 -15.03
CA ALA A 600 1.00 86.11 -15.83
C ALA A 600 0.39 86.03 -17.25
N VAL A 601 0.53 84.87 -17.90
CA VAL A 601 -0.03 84.61 -19.25
C VAL A 601 -1.55 84.66 -19.22
N PHE A 602 -2.19 83.97 -18.26
CA PHE A 602 -3.64 84.00 -18.11
C PHE A 602 -4.15 85.39 -17.77
N ALA A 603 -3.42 86.15 -16.94
CA ALA A 603 -3.75 87.55 -16.69
C ALA A 603 -3.68 88.40 -17.97
N ALA A 604 -2.69 88.20 -18.84
CA ALA A 604 -2.57 88.91 -20.11
C ALA A 604 -3.71 88.55 -21.08
N ILE A 605 -4.10 87.27 -21.15
CA ILE A 605 -5.24 86.81 -21.97
C ILE A 605 -6.55 87.40 -21.45
N MET A 606 -6.80 87.35 -20.14
CA MET A 606 -8.00 87.93 -19.53
C MET A 606 -8.05 89.45 -19.69
N GLN A 607 -6.89 90.11 -19.60
CA GLN A 607 -6.78 91.53 -19.89
C GLN A 607 -7.17 91.83 -21.33
N LEU A 608 -6.66 91.07 -22.32
CA LEU A 608 -7.01 91.25 -23.72
C LEU A 608 -8.52 91.09 -23.93
N ILE A 609 -9.10 90.01 -23.43
CA ILE A 609 -10.53 89.70 -23.60
C ILE A 609 -11.38 90.83 -22.99
N GLY A 610 -11.06 91.24 -21.76
CA GLY A 610 -11.76 92.32 -21.08
C GLY A 610 -11.53 93.69 -21.73
N ALA A 611 -10.31 93.97 -22.22
CA ALA A 611 -9.96 95.20 -22.89
C ALA A 611 -10.63 95.31 -24.27
N ALA A 612 -10.72 94.23 -25.03
CA ALA A 612 -11.32 94.21 -26.37
C ALA A 612 -12.85 94.23 -26.30
N LEU A 613 -13.45 93.34 -25.48
CA LEU A 613 -14.88 93.05 -25.52
C LEU A 613 -15.68 93.68 -24.38
N GLY A 614 -15.04 94.17 -23.31
CA GLY A 614 -15.75 94.73 -22.16
C GLY A 614 -16.57 93.68 -21.40
N ALA A 615 -17.80 94.02 -20.99
CA ALA A 615 -18.67 93.12 -20.22
C ALA A 615 -18.98 91.76 -20.93
N PRO A 616 -19.27 91.72 -22.25
CA PRO A 616 -19.37 90.47 -23.01
C PRO A 616 -18.13 89.57 -22.96
N GLY A 617 -16.93 90.14 -22.73
CA GLY A 617 -15.69 89.39 -22.64
C GLY A 617 -15.69 88.32 -21.55
N ARG A 618 -16.48 88.51 -20.48
CA ARG A 618 -16.63 87.51 -19.41
C ARG A 618 -17.26 86.20 -19.92
N ILE A 619 -18.22 86.31 -20.82
CA ILE A 619 -18.89 85.15 -21.42
C ILE A 619 -17.92 84.44 -22.36
N VAL A 620 -17.15 85.19 -23.16
CA VAL A 620 -16.11 84.62 -24.04
C VAL A 620 -15.04 83.91 -23.22
N ALA A 621 -14.59 84.48 -22.11
CA ALA A 621 -13.65 83.84 -21.19
C ALA A 621 -14.20 82.54 -20.58
N LEU A 622 -15.50 82.49 -20.28
CA LEU A 622 -16.18 81.28 -19.81
C LEU A 622 -16.31 80.23 -20.92
N VAL A 623 -16.67 80.61 -22.14
CA VAL A 623 -16.72 79.70 -23.30
C VAL A 623 -15.34 79.10 -23.58
N LEU A 624 -14.29 79.93 -23.58
CA LEU A 624 -12.91 79.48 -23.72
C LEU A 624 -12.49 78.56 -22.57
N LEU A 625 -12.96 78.80 -21.34
CA LEU A 625 -12.75 77.88 -20.23
C LEU A 625 -13.38 76.51 -20.52
N MET A 626 -14.60 76.46 -21.07
CA MET A 626 -15.27 75.19 -21.40
C MET A 626 -14.52 74.39 -22.47
N PHE A 627 -13.97 75.05 -23.50
CA PHE A 627 -13.12 74.38 -24.49
C PHE A 627 -11.80 73.88 -23.89
N GLN A 628 -11.20 74.65 -22.97
CA GLN A 628 -9.97 74.24 -22.26
C GLN A 628 -10.21 73.05 -21.33
N LEU A 629 -11.35 73.02 -20.63
CA LEU A 629 -11.73 71.94 -19.73
C LEU A 629 -11.85 70.60 -20.48
N THR A 630 -12.40 70.63 -21.69
CA THR A 630 -12.68 69.44 -22.50
C THR A 630 -11.50 69.00 -23.36
N SER A 631 -10.58 69.91 -23.70
CA SER A 631 -9.54 69.64 -24.69
C SER A 631 -8.12 69.63 -24.14
N SER A 632 -7.84 70.05 -22.90
CA SER A 632 -6.46 70.22 -22.40
C SER A 632 -5.72 68.92 -22.02
N GLY A 633 -6.34 67.75 -22.19
CA GLY A 633 -5.69 66.46 -21.86
C GLY A 633 -5.46 66.23 -20.36
N GLY A 634 -6.17 66.97 -19.50
CA GLY A 634 -6.04 66.91 -18.05
C GLY A 634 -6.89 65.83 -17.37
N THR A 635 -8.07 65.53 -17.92
CA THR A 635 -9.03 64.57 -17.35
C THR A 635 -9.10 63.24 -18.06
N TYR A 636 -8.71 63.18 -19.33
CA TYR A 636 -8.53 61.97 -20.14
C TYR A 636 -7.45 62.28 -21.18
N PRO A 637 -6.77 61.26 -21.74
CA PRO A 637 -5.90 61.45 -22.90
C PRO A 637 -6.68 62.12 -24.03
N VAL A 638 -6.10 63.13 -24.67
CA VAL A 638 -6.83 63.89 -25.71
C VAL A 638 -7.24 62.98 -26.88
N GLN A 639 -6.49 61.91 -27.13
CA GLN A 639 -6.73 60.92 -28.18
C GLN A 639 -8.07 60.18 -28.02
N THR A 640 -8.59 60.04 -26.80
CA THR A 640 -9.90 59.40 -26.57
C THR A 640 -11.07 60.36 -26.80
N SER A 641 -10.82 61.67 -26.91
CA SER A 641 -11.86 62.68 -27.18
C SER A 641 -12.28 62.68 -28.66
N PRO A 642 -13.49 63.14 -29.02
CA PRO A 642 -13.87 63.35 -30.43
C PRO A 642 -12.89 64.24 -31.19
N GLY A 643 -12.72 63.98 -32.50
CA GLY A 643 -11.71 64.66 -33.34
C GLY A 643 -11.77 66.20 -33.32
N PHE A 644 -12.93 66.80 -33.04
CA PHE A 644 -13.04 68.25 -32.82
C PHE A 644 -12.18 68.74 -31.63
N PHE A 645 -12.20 68.05 -30.49
CA PHE A 645 -11.44 68.44 -29.30
C PHE A 645 -9.94 68.18 -29.48
N GLN A 646 -9.59 67.10 -30.18
CA GLN A 646 -8.21 66.83 -30.61
C GLN A 646 -7.65 67.95 -31.49
N ALA A 647 -8.45 68.48 -32.42
CA ALA A 647 -8.02 69.54 -33.33
C ALA A 647 -7.79 70.88 -32.61
N ILE A 648 -8.57 71.20 -31.57
CA ILE A 648 -8.43 72.47 -30.83
C ILE A 648 -7.42 72.39 -29.68
N HIS A 649 -7.08 71.19 -29.19
CA HIS A 649 -6.07 70.97 -28.14
C HIS A 649 -4.79 71.81 -28.28
N PRO A 650 -4.07 71.82 -29.42
CA PRO A 650 -2.83 72.60 -29.56
C PRO A 650 -3.04 74.12 -29.61
N LEU A 651 -4.29 74.59 -29.82
CA LEU A 651 -4.61 76.01 -29.93
C LEU A 651 -4.93 76.66 -28.56
N LEU A 652 -4.95 75.86 -27.50
CA LEU A 652 -5.38 76.29 -26.17
C LEU A 652 -4.19 76.41 -25.22
N PRO A 653 -4.07 77.51 -24.45
CA PRO A 653 -2.91 77.71 -23.59
C PRO A 653 -2.90 76.72 -22.42
N MET A 654 -4.06 76.33 -21.87
CA MET A 654 -4.13 75.36 -20.76
C MET A 654 -3.51 73.99 -21.10
N THR A 655 -3.52 73.56 -22.36
CA THR A 655 -2.85 72.33 -22.84
C THR A 655 -1.38 72.29 -22.43
N TYR A 656 -0.64 73.35 -22.76
CA TYR A 656 0.78 73.46 -22.48
C TYR A 656 1.07 73.65 -20.98
N VAL A 657 0.14 74.23 -20.22
CA VAL A 657 0.25 74.30 -18.76
C VAL A 657 0.17 72.90 -18.17
N VAL A 658 -0.85 72.12 -18.56
CA VAL A 658 -1.09 70.78 -18.05
C VAL A 658 0.10 69.88 -18.35
N GLU A 659 0.59 69.88 -19.59
CA GLU A 659 1.73 69.10 -20.03
C GLU A 659 3.03 69.49 -19.29
N ALA A 660 3.38 70.78 -19.28
CA ALA A 660 4.60 71.25 -18.62
C ALA A 660 4.56 71.05 -17.09
N MET A 661 3.41 71.28 -16.46
CA MET A 661 3.24 71.06 -15.03
C MET A 661 3.30 69.59 -14.65
N ARG A 662 2.78 68.68 -15.49
CA ARG A 662 2.87 67.23 -15.27
C ARG A 662 4.33 66.76 -15.26
N HIS A 663 5.12 67.16 -16.26
CA HIS A 663 6.55 66.85 -16.30
C HIS A 663 7.33 67.48 -15.12
N ALA A 664 6.99 68.70 -14.72
CA ALA A 664 7.65 69.35 -13.57
C ALA A 664 7.27 68.75 -12.20
N ILE A 665 6.03 68.27 -12.05
CA ILE A 665 5.55 67.64 -10.82
C ILE A 665 6.06 66.21 -10.71
N ASP A 666 5.89 65.41 -11.77
CA ASP A 666 6.09 63.96 -11.73
C ASP A 666 7.54 63.54 -12.09
N GLY A 667 8.34 64.44 -12.69
CA GLY A 667 9.78 64.22 -12.97
C GLY A 667 10.12 63.79 -14.39
N GLY A 668 9.24 64.05 -15.36
CA GLY A 668 9.44 63.75 -16.77
C GLY A 668 10.54 64.60 -17.43
N GLU A 669 10.76 64.39 -18.73
CA GLU A 669 11.79 65.11 -19.47
C GLU A 669 11.62 66.63 -19.43
N SER A 670 12.75 67.34 -19.45
CA SER A 670 12.76 68.82 -19.45
C SER A 670 12.31 69.45 -20.78
N GLY A 671 12.27 68.67 -21.87
CA GLY A 671 11.87 69.13 -23.20
C GLY A 671 10.45 69.70 -23.23
N PRO A 672 9.41 68.91 -22.86
CA PRO A 672 8.02 69.38 -22.77
C PRO A 672 7.83 70.57 -21.83
N VAL A 673 8.58 70.63 -20.72
CA VAL A 673 8.57 71.77 -19.78
C VAL A 673 9.01 73.07 -20.47
N VAL A 674 10.14 73.03 -21.17
CA VAL A 674 10.69 74.20 -21.88
C VAL A 674 9.80 74.57 -23.07
N HIS A 675 9.35 73.59 -23.84
CA HIS A 675 8.43 73.81 -24.95
C HIS A 675 7.14 74.50 -24.49
N GLY A 676 6.49 73.95 -23.46
CA GLY A 676 5.27 74.51 -22.90
C GLY A 676 5.50 75.93 -22.36
N ALA A 677 6.60 76.19 -21.66
CA ALA A 677 6.93 77.53 -21.16
C ALA A 677 7.12 78.56 -22.28
N ILE A 678 7.81 78.20 -23.38
CA ILE A 678 8.01 79.06 -24.55
C ILE A 678 6.67 79.36 -25.24
N VAL A 679 5.86 78.33 -25.48
CA VAL A 679 4.55 78.49 -26.14
C VAL A 679 3.62 79.36 -25.29
N LEU A 680 3.59 79.14 -23.97
CA LEU A 680 2.82 79.97 -23.03
C LEU A 680 3.29 81.42 -23.01
N ALA A 681 4.59 81.66 -22.99
CA ALA A 681 5.15 83.01 -23.10
C ALA A 681 4.74 83.67 -24.42
N GLY A 682 4.69 82.90 -25.52
CA GLY A 682 4.14 83.32 -26.81
C GLY A 682 2.69 83.76 -26.73
N PHE A 683 1.81 82.96 -26.11
CA PHE A 683 0.41 83.34 -25.86
C PHE A 683 0.29 84.65 -25.06
N GLY A 684 1.07 84.77 -23.99
CA GLY A 684 1.08 85.97 -23.15
C GLY A 684 1.57 87.22 -23.90
N LEU A 685 2.63 87.07 -24.70
CA LEU A 685 3.20 88.16 -25.51
C LEU A 685 2.20 88.61 -26.59
N VAL A 686 1.60 87.68 -27.32
CA VAL A 686 0.58 87.98 -28.33
C VAL A 686 -0.62 88.66 -27.68
N ALA A 687 -1.11 88.14 -26.56
CA ALA A 687 -2.22 88.74 -25.83
C ALA A 687 -1.91 90.17 -25.37
N PHE A 688 -0.70 90.40 -24.86
CA PHE A 688 -0.24 91.73 -24.47
C PHE A 688 -0.14 92.68 -25.67
N LEU A 689 0.50 92.28 -26.77
CA LEU A 689 0.64 93.10 -27.97
C LEU A 689 -0.72 93.46 -28.57
N LEU A 690 -1.66 92.52 -28.62
CA LEU A 690 -3.03 92.79 -29.05
C LEU A 690 -3.73 93.76 -28.08
N THR A 691 -3.47 93.65 -26.77
CA THR A 691 -3.99 94.61 -25.78
C THR A 691 -3.42 96.01 -26.01
N VAL A 692 -2.15 96.14 -26.39
CA VAL A 692 -1.54 97.43 -26.79
C VAL A 692 -2.26 98.02 -28.01
N VAL A 693 -2.56 97.20 -29.02
CA VAL A 693 -3.32 97.63 -30.21
C VAL A 693 -4.73 98.08 -29.82
N VAL A 694 -5.43 97.33 -28.96
CA VAL A 694 -6.75 97.68 -28.45
C VAL A 694 -6.70 98.98 -27.63
N ALA A 695 -5.71 99.14 -26.76
CA ALA A 695 -5.51 100.36 -25.98
C ALA A 695 -5.21 101.57 -26.88
N GLY A 696 -4.49 101.37 -27.99
CA GLY A 696 -4.28 102.39 -29.02
C GLY A 696 -5.57 102.79 -29.73
N ARG A 697 -6.40 101.81 -30.12
CA ARG A 697 -7.71 102.07 -30.75
C ARG A 697 -8.69 102.79 -29.81
N LYS A 698 -8.74 102.38 -28.54
CA LYS A 698 -9.63 102.95 -27.51
C LYS A 698 -9.27 104.38 -27.05
N ARG A 699 -8.19 104.97 -27.58
CA ARG A 699 -7.91 106.41 -27.41
C ARG A 699 -8.82 107.29 -28.27
N ARG A 700 -9.40 106.74 -29.34
CA ARG A 700 -10.39 107.42 -30.16
C ARG A 700 -11.77 107.11 -29.57
N MET A 701 -12.40 108.10 -28.93
CA MET A 701 -13.75 107.93 -28.38
C MET A 701 -14.76 107.73 -29.52
N SER A 702 -15.60 106.70 -29.41
CA SER A 702 -16.71 106.46 -30.33
C SER A 702 -17.99 107.12 -29.79
N THR A 703 -19.00 107.31 -30.64
CA THR A 703 -20.31 107.83 -30.24
C THR A 703 -21.00 106.94 -29.20
N THR A 704 -20.73 105.64 -29.21
CA THR A 704 -21.24 104.64 -28.26
C THR A 704 -20.60 104.76 -26.86
N ASP A 705 -19.41 105.36 -26.74
CA ASP A 705 -18.76 105.61 -25.44
C ASP A 705 -19.37 106.81 -24.69
N LEU A 706 -20.01 107.73 -25.42
CA LEU A 706 -20.69 108.91 -24.88
C LEU A 706 -22.13 108.60 -24.44
N HIS A 707 -22.76 107.57 -25.02
CA HIS A 707 -24.10 107.09 -24.67
C HIS A 707 -24.11 105.57 -24.48
N PRO A 708 -23.72 105.05 -23.30
CA PRO A 708 -23.75 103.62 -23.04
C PRO A 708 -25.19 103.09 -23.02
N GLU A 709 -25.49 102.11 -23.86
CA GLU A 709 -26.82 101.50 -23.99
C GLU A 709 -27.19 100.57 -22.81
N LEU A 710 -26.20 100.16 -22.01
CA LEU A 710 -26.36 99.37 -20.79
C LEU A 710 -25.50 100.02 -19.69
N VAL A 711 -26.16 100.61 -18.70
CA VAL A 711 -25.55 100.85 -17.39
C VAL A 711 -25.81 99.59 -16.58
N LEU A 712 -24.78 98.76 -16.45
CA LEU A 712 -24.74 97.64 -15.52
C LEU A 712 -24.20 98.11 -14.18
#